data_AF-A0A928ESU2-F1
#
_entry.id   AF-A0A928ESU2-F1
#
_cell.length_a   1.000
_cell.length_b   1.000
_cell.length_c   1.000
_cell.angle_alpha   90.00
_cell.angle_beta   90.00
_cell.angle_gamma   90.00
#
_symmetry.space_group_name_H-M   'P 1'
#
loop_
_entity.id
_entity.type
_entity.pdbx_description
1 polymer ?
#
loop_
_entity_poly.entity_id
_entity_poly.type
_entity_poly.pdbx_seq_one_letter_code
_entity_poly.pdbx_strand_id
1 'polypeptide(L)'
;MKLKRILCAFLTLVMVFGTLAGASVFSVSAAPTVATDKEEEDEFPDYLTLNFRNVEAKLATMTKYLENELYELYVEPLSGEVALKNKVTGQTVTSNPFDIATLQASTEIKNKLMSQLIVEYVENGVNKTYNSFAESTNRQQILVKRMKNGVRVEYTIGREEARMLLPQQIEKTRFEELIASYFPENSRAYKQLTAYYQLKDLEDPTLTVRSRQELQVAFPIVKQMPVYVFDSTASRIQKQRIEGYIKLYCPHYTYETLEIDHDMTGYVSKDIPPAVFYMALEYSIDNEGLNVRLPTNGIRFDEGTYQLKSITVLPYFGAGSSSYTGYLMIPDGSGSIIRFEDVIGQAVNISGKLYGQDYTFHSVSGAHQQSMRMPVYGLVEDYTGIRSQRVEKVTPAVLDEEGNVVTPEKTEMVTELVPYKESRGFLAIVEEGDTLANLYAECGGTMHKLNTVYTSFNPRPSDSYNLADSISVGSNASWTVVSKRTYTGNYKIKYIMLTDEITAETKGLTNDQYFKASYAGMADAYRSYLINKGVLTEKLTPSETLPLYFESFGTVQTLEKFFSVPIEVETPLTTFEDLKTIANDLSASGIKSVNMILKGYTNGGVVSGVPTSVKFQKKVGGDDGYADFLAYANANGIGVYPSFDFMYVDATTDKLFDGFTFRKDAARTIDDRFTQKKTYDYVYQTFVTNGLVLVSPSALDVIYKDFIDEYTKLGYNGVSFSTLGSDLNSDFDEENPYNREDSRKEIVDFLAKADEDMGNIMLDAGNSYTWQYANHLTNVALDSSRYMQASEAIPFMGMVLHGYINIAGSPINMSGDINYEILKIIENGASPYFLLSYQNTAALKEDVLLSRYYSVAYDIWKDDLVKYYNIVNDALVGVQDKLITDHEFIYAERVASEAELERDALEEAEAAKEAALLEAIEAEKEARAEALAERKAREEAEAKGEEYVPKVKIEKEEAEEEEEEDDGSYKMTKYTVKRGTVVKVTYEDGTTFILNYNHFEIEVEGQRIGSLGFLKLN
;
A
#
# COMPACT_ATOMS: atom_id res chain seq x y z
N MET A 1 -60.51 -3.23 -24.62
CA MET A 1 -61.05 -3.47 -23.26
C MET A 1 -60.52 -4.77 -22.60
N LYS A 2 -59.99 -5.76 -23.34
CA LYS A 2 -59.36 -6.96 -22.75
C LYS A 2 -57.90 -6.77 -22.26
N LEU A 3 -57.13 -5.85 -22.86
CA LEU A 3 -55.73 -5.61 -22.48
C LEU A 3 -55.55 -4.97 -21.09
N LYS A 4 -56.46 -4.07 -20.68
CA LYS A 4 -56.42 -3.45 -19.34
C LYS A 4 -56.78 -4.41 -18.19
N ARG A 5 -57.51 -5.51 -18.46
CA ARG A 5 -57.83 -6.54 -17.46
C ARG A 5 -56.68 -7.52 -17.24
N ILE A 6 -55.85 -7.76 -18.26
CA ILE A 6 -54.65 -8.61 -18.14
C ILE A 6 -53.54 -7.88 -17.37
N LEU A 7 -53.40 -6.56 -17.56
CA LEU A 7 -52.42 -5.75 -16.83
C LEU A 7 -52.75 -5.63 -15.32
N CYS A 8 -54.04 -5.47 -14.96
CA CYS A 8 -54.45 -5.45 -13.54
C CYS A 8 -54.35 -6.83 -12.87
N ALA A 9 -54.56 -7.92 -13.61
CA ALA A 9 -54.38 -9.29 -13.09
C ALA A 9 -52.90 -9.64 -12.88
N PHE A 10 -51.99 -9.12 -13.71
CA PHE A 10 -50.55 -9.33 -13.57
C PHE A 10 -49.97 -8.50 -12.41
N LEU A 11 -50.40 -7.25 -12.23
CA LEU A 11 -50.00 -6.39 -11.11
C LEU A 11 -50.51 -6.89 -9.74
N THR A 12 -51.69 -7.53 -9.71
CA THR A 12 -52.21 -8.17 -8.49
C THR A 12 -51.52 -9.50 -8.16
N LEU A 13 -51.05 -10.26 -9.17
CA LEU A 13 -50.26 -11.47 -8.95
C LEU A 13 -48.86 -11.15 -8.39
N VAL A 14 -48.24 -10.04 -8.81
CA VAL A 14 -46.92 -9.61 -8.31
C VAL A 14 -46.99 -9.06 -6.88
N MET A 15 -48.10 -8.41 -6.48
CA MET A 15 -48.28 -7.97 -5.08
C MET A 15 -48.60 -9.13 -4.12
N VAL A 16 -49.23 -10.21 -4.59
CA VAL A 16 -49.58 -11.37 -3.74
C VAL A 16 -48.39 -12.33 -3.56
N PHE A 17 -47.41 -12.36 -4.48
CA PHE A 17 -46.17 -13.11 -4.24
C PHE A 17 -45.11 -12.32 -3.46
N GLY A 18 -45.16 -10.98 -3.47
CA GLY A 18 -44.29 -10.14 -2.63
C GLY A 18 -44.62 -10.16 -1.13
N THR A 19 -45.79 -10.69 -0.75
CA THR A 19 -46.27 -10.72 0.64
C THR A 19 -46.20 -12.11 1.29
N LEU A 20 -45.63 -13.12 0.62
CA LEU A 20 -45.51 -14.49 1.14
C LEU A 20 -44.07 -15.00 1.34
N ALA A 21 -43.07 -14.09 1.31
CA ALA A 21 -41.67 -14.39 1.67
C ALA A 21 -41.22 -13.72 2.99
N GLY A 22 -42.15 -13.13 3.75
CA GLY A 22 -41.88 -12.37 4.99
C GLY A 22 -42.60 -12.90 6.23
N ALA A 23 -42.83 -14.22 6.32
CA ALA A 23 -43.43 -14.83 7.51
C ALA A 23 -42.84 -16.23 7.77
N SER A 24 -41.55 -16.31 8.11
CA SER A 24 -41.09 -17.41 8.96
C SER A 24 -41.55 -17.10 10.38
N VAL A 25 -42.68 -17.69 10.73
CA VAL A 25 -43.28 -17.73 12.06
C VAL A 25 -42.19 -18.10 13.08
N PHE A 26 -41.86 -17.19 13.99
CA PHE A 26 -41.26 -17.55 15.26
C PHE A 26 -42.23 -18.51 15.96
N SER A 27 -41.89 -19.79 16.01
CA SER A 27 -42.57 -20.71 16.92
C SER A 27 -42.25 -20.26 18.33
N VAL A 28 -43.23 -19.68 19.00
CA VAL A 28 -43.25 -19.50 20.45
C VAL A 28 -43.18 -20.91 21.05
N SER A 29 -41.97 -21.36 21.36
CA SER A 29 -41.77 -22.47 22.29
C SER A 29 -42.20 -21.98 23.66
N ALA A 30 -43.05 -22.77 24.32
CA ALA A 30 -43.52 -22.53 25.67
C ALA A 30 -42.33 -22.24 26.61
N ALA A 31 -42.49 -21.18 27.41
CA ALA A 31 -41.54 -20.80 28.45
C ALA A 31 -41.29 -22.00 29.38
N PRO A 32 -40.03 -22.41 29.62
CA PRO A 32 -39.74 -23.20 30.80
C PRO A 32 -39.96 -22.28 32.01
N THR A 33 -40.59 -22.80 33.04
CA THR A 33 -40.70 -22.16 34.34
C THR A 33 -39.29 -22.07 34.93
N VAL A 34 -38.65 -20.92 34.77
CA VAL A 34 -37.34 -20.64 35.36
C VAL A 34 -37.54 -20.36 36.84
N ALA A 35 -37.08 -21.30 37.65
CA ALA A 35 -36.73 -21.05 39.04
C ALA A 35 -35.72 -19.91 39.08
N THR A 36 -35.90 -19.01 40.05
CA THR A 36 -35.04 -17.86 40.31
C THR A 36 -33.59 -18.27 40.57
N ASP A 37 -32.77 -18.31 39.52
CA ASP A 37 -31.33 -18.17 39.63
C ASP A 37 -30.96 -16.83 38.97
N LYS A 38 -30.20 -16.01 39.69
CA LYS A 38 -29.71 -14.72 39.23
C LYS A 38 -28.76 -14.98 38.06
N GLU A 39 -29.16 -14.62 36.84
CA GLU A 39 -28.24 -14.47 35.72
C GLU A 39 -27.35 -13.25 36.01
N GLU A 40 -26.03 -13.46 36.07
CA GLU A 40 -25.03 -12.40 36.02
C GLU A 40 -25.12 -11.78 34.62
N GLU A 41 -25.45 -10.48 34.51
CA GLU A 41 -25.30 -9.74 33.25
C GLU A 41 -23.79 -9.69 32.93
N ASP A 42 -23.35 -10.39 31.88
CA ASP A 42 -21.97 -10.29 31.38
C ASP A 42 -21.68 -8.83 30.99
N GLU A 43 -20.82 -8.16 31.77
CA GLU A 43 -20.42 -6.77 31.54
C GLU A 43 -19.61 -6.65 30.24
N PHE A 44 -19.94 -5.69 29.37
CA PHE A 44 -19.20 -5.48 28.12
C PHE A 44 -17.74 -5.10 28.42
N PRO A 45 -16.75 -5.85 27.91
CA PRO A 45 -15.35 -5.67 28.28
C PRO A 45 -14.78 -4.33 27.79
N ASP A 46 -14.00 -3.67 28.65
CA ASP A 46 -13.21 -2.49 28.26
C ASP A 46 -11.91 -2.92 27.58
N TYR A 47 -11.97 -3.11 26.26
CA TYR A 47 -10.83 -3.52 25.45
C TYR A 47 -9.63 -2.56 25.49
N LEU A 48 -9.81 -1.30 25.93
CA LEU A 48 -8.69 -0.36 26.05
C LEU A 48 -7.85 -0.57 27.31
N THR A 49 -8.38 -1.31 28.30
CA THR A 49 -7.71 -1.60 29.57
C THR A 49 -7.42 -3.08 29.80
N LEU A 50 -7.99 -3.98 28.98
CA LEU A 50 -7.65 -5.40 28.96
C LEU A 50 -6.17 -5.62 28.61
N ASN A 51 -5.42 -6.18 29.55
CA ASN A 51 -3.99 -6.44 29.39
C ASN A 51 -3.73 -7.91 29.06
N PHE A 52 -3.16 -8.16 27.88
CA PHE A 52 -2.72 -9.49 27.45
C PHE A 52 -1.20 -9.57 27.48
N ARG A 53 -0.66 -10.58 28.16
CA ARG A 53 0.80 -10.80 28.28
C ARG A 53 1.47 -11.16 26.94
N ASN A 54 0.74 -11.81 26.05
CA ASN A 54 1.20 -12.28 24.74
C ASN A 54 0.00 -12.57 23.82
N VAL A 55 0.28 -12.86 22.55
CA VAL A 55 -0.74 -13.13 21.53
C VAL A 55 -1.55 -14.38 21.89
N GLU A 56 -0.94 -15.42 22.46
CA GLU A 56 -1.63 -16.66 22.84
C GLU A 56 -2.69 -16.43 23.92
N ALA A 57 -2.40 -15.53 24.88
CA ALA A 57 -3.36 -15.16 25.91
C ALA A 57 -4.58 -14.43 25.33
N LYS A 58 -4.38 -13.57 24.32
CA LYS A 58 -5.48 -12.94 23.58
C LYS A 58 -6.25 -13.96 22.74
N LEU A 59 -5.54 -14.83 22.02
CA LEU A 59 -6.17 -15.86 21.19
C LEU A 59 -7.08 -16.79 22.02
N ALA A 60 -6.70 -17.07 23.28
CA ALA A 60 -7.48 -17.88 24.20
C ALA A 60 -8.82 -17.25 24.62
N THR A 61 -9.00 -15.93 24.47
CA THR A 61 -10.28 -15.26 24.71
C THR A 61 -11.16 -15.20 23.45
N MET A 62 -10.58 -15.42 22.27
CA MET A 62 -11.30 -15.35 21.00
C MET A 62 -11.99 -16.68 20.65
N THR A 63 -13.03 -16.61 19.81
CA THR A 63 -13.75 -17.81 19.35
C THR A 63 -13.15 -18.33 18.05
N LYS A 64 -12.82 -19.63 17.95
CA LYS A 64 -12.45 -20.25 16.67
C LYS A 64 -13.66 -20.40 15.76
N TYR A 65 -13.60 -19.79 14.57
CA TYR A 65 -14.70 -19.83 13.60
C TYR A 65 -14.43 -20.75 12.41
N LEU A 66 -13.21 -20.75 11.87
CA LEU A 66 -12.82 -21.57 10.72
C LEU A 66 -11.52 -22.31 11.00
N GLU A 67 -11.34 -23.43 10.31
CA GLU A 67 -10.11 -24.22 10.31
C GLU A 67 -9.98 -24.91 8.94
N ASN A 68 -8.77 -24.94 8.40
CA ASN A 68 -8.38 -25.82 7.30
C ASN A 68 -7.12 -26.64 7.69
N GLU A 69 -6.43 -27.22 6.71
CA GLU A 69 -5.23 -28.03 6.98
C GLU A 69 -4.10 -27.21 7.61
N LEU A 70 -3.91 -25.96 7.16
CA LEU A 70 -2.79 -25.10 7.56
C LEU A 70 -3.14 -24.01 8.57
N TYR A 71 -4.38 -23.51 8.58
CA TYR A 71 -4.77 -22.30 9.31
C TYR A 71 -6.00 -22.48 10.19
N GLU A 72 -6.02 -21.74 11.30
CA GLU A 72 -7.18 -21.50 12.16
C GLU A 72 -7.52 -20.00 12.14
N LEU A 73 -8.80 -19.67 11.98
CA LEU A 73 -9.30 -18.29 12.07
C LEU A 73 -10.12 -18.11 13.35
N TYR A 74 -9.68 -17.16 14.18
CA TYR A 74 -10.34 -16.76 15.41
C TYR A 74 -10.97 -15.38 15.24
N VAL A 75 -12.12 -15.17 15.88
CA VAL A 75 -12.87 -13.90 15.85
C VAL A 75 -13.33 -13.56 17.27
N GLU A 76 -13.16 -12.30 17.66
CA GLU A 76 -13.77 -11.73 18.87
C GLU A 76 -15.17 -11.16 18.50
N PRO A 77 -16.27 -11.82 18.91
CA PRO A 77 -17.61 -11.46 18.45
C PRO A 77 -18.06 -10.04 18.82
N LEU A 78 -17.54 -9.48 19.91
CA LEU A 78 -17.96 -8.17 20.41
C LEU A 78 -17.18 -7.00 19.78
N SER A 79 -15.91 -7.20 19.44
CA SER A 79 -15.06 -6.16 18.81
C SER A 79 -14.89 -6.32 17.30
N GLY A 80 -15.14 -7.51 16.75
CA GLY A 80 -14.91 -7.85 15.35
C GLY A 80 -13.45 -8.13 15.00
N GLU A 81 -12.53 -8.11 15.99
CA GLU A 81 -11.13 -8.45 15.78
C GLU A 81 -10.96 -9.88 15.30
N VAL A 82 -9.96 -10.11 14.44
CA VAL A 82 -9.64 -11.43 13.90
C VAL A 82 -8.18 -11.80 14.13
N ALA A 83 -7.91 -13.10 14.25
CA ALA A 83 -6.55 -13.63 14.36
C ALA A 83 -6.40 -14.88 13.49
N LEU A 84 -5.35 -14.91 12.69
CA LEU A 84 -4.97 -16.04 11.86
C LEU A 84 -3.80 -16.77 12.51
N LYS A 85 -3.94 -18.07 12.73
CA LYS A 85 -2.89 -18.92 13.30
C LYS A 85 -2.51 -20.01 12.31
N ASN A 86 -1.21 -20.15 12.04
CA ASN A 86 -0.67 -21.29 11.31
C ASN A 86 -0.54 -22.49 12.26
N LYS A 87 -1.18 -23.61 11.92
CA LYS A 87 -1.24 -24.83 12.73
C LYS A 87 0.09 -25.57 12.79
N VAL A 88 0.90 -25.44 11.75
CA VAL A 88 2.16 -26.16 11.59
C VAL A 88 3.27 -25.43 12.34
N THR A 89 3.43 -24.14 12.06
CA THR A 89 4.48 -23.32 12.68
C THR A 89 4.09 -22.89 14.10
N GLY A 90 2.81 -22.67 14.35
CA GLY A 90 2.26 -22.13 15.60
C GLY A 90 2.19 -20.60 15.62
N GLN A 91 2.76 -19.93 14.62
CA GLN A 91 2.78 -18.48 14.51
C GLN A 91 1.37 -17.90 14.31
N THR A 92 1.15 -16.69 14.83
CA THR A 92 -0.16 -16.02 14.80
C THR A 92 0.01 -14.55 14.39
N VAL A 93 -0.88 -14.07 13.53
CA VAL A 93 -1.01 -12.66 13.16
C VAL A 93 -2.41 -12.17 13.50
N THR A 94 -2.52 -11.00 14.12
CA THR A 94 -3.78 -10.40 14.57
C THR A 94 -4.14 -9.17 13.75
N SER A 95 -5.43 -8.87 13.61
CA SER A 95 -5.91 -7.66 12.93
C SER A 95 -5.57 -6.36 13.63
N ASN A 96 -5.29 -6.43 14.94
CA ASN A 96 -5.00 -5.29 15.80
C ASN A 96 -3.97 -5.69 16.87
N PRO A 97 -3.23 -4.73 17.44
CA PRO A 97 -2.28 -4.99 18.51
C PRO A 97 -2.97 -5.63 19.73
N PHE A 98 -2.28 -6.56 20.40
CA PHE A 98 -2.82 -7.25 21.57
C PHE A 98 -2.53 -6.51 22.89
N ASP A 99 -1.57 -5.59 22.90
CA ASP A 99 -1.01 -4.93 24.08
C ASP A 99 -1.45 -3.46 24.24
N ILE A 100 -2.61 -3.08 23.67
CA ILE A 100 -3.14 -1.70 23.64
C ILE A 100 -3.28 -1.08 25.04
N ALA A 101 -3.59 -1.87 26.07
CA ALA A 101 -3.68 -1.38 27.44
C ALA A 101 -2.35 -0.78 27.94
N THR A 102 -1.22 -1.35 27.52
CA THR A 102 0.12 -0.90 27.92
C THR A 102 0.66 0.25 27.07
N LEU A 103 0.05 0.49 25.91
CA LEU A 103 0.49 1.52 24.98
C LEU A 103 0.23 2.93 25.52
N GLN A 104 1.27 3.77 25.51
CA GLN A 104 1.15 5.19 25.82
C GLN A 104 0.59 5.94 24.61
N ALA A 105 -0.73 6.12 24.57
CA ALA A 105 -1.44 6.82 23.51
C ALA A 105 -2.75 7.42 24.04
N SER A 106 -3.28 8.45 23.39
CA SER A 106 -4.60 9.00 23.72
C SER A 106 -5.72 7.99 23.45
N THR A 107 -6.86 8.12 24.13
CA THR A 107 -8.04 7.27 23.88
C THR A 107 -8.48 7.29 22.42
N GLU A 108 -8.40 8.45 21.75
CA GLU A 108 -8.73 8.58 20.33
C GLU A 108 -7.82 7.73 19.45
N ILE A 109 -6.52 7.72 19.73
CA ILE A 109 -5.55 6.89 19.01
C ILE A 109 -5.80 5.42 19.30
N LYS A 110 -6.00 5.04 20.57
CA LYS A 110 -6.31 3.64 20.93
C LYS A 110 -7.58 3.14 20.23
N ASN A 111 -8.61 3.97 20.10
CA ASN A 111 -9.80 3.63 19.33
C ASN A 111 -9.49 3.38 17.84
N LYS A 112 -8.63 4.21 17.23
CA LYS A 112 -8.18 3.95 15.85
C LYS A 112 -7.45 2.61 15.76
N LEU A 113 -6.44 2.39 16.61
CA LEU A 113 -5.62 1.16 16.64
C LEU A 113 -6.44 -0.13 16.82
N MET A 114 -7.61 -0.05 17.46
CA MET A 114 -8.52 -1.17 17.67
C MET A 114 -9.58 -1.35 16.56
N SER A 115 -9.56 -0.52 15.52
CA SER A 115 -10.57 -0.54 14.46
C SER A 115 -10.24 -1.52 13.34
N GLN A 116 -11.28 -2.19 12.82
CA GLN A 116 -11.21 -3.00 11.60
C GLN A 116 -11.41 -2.16 10.34
N LEU A 117 -12.24 -1.12 10.44
CA LEU A 117 -12.57 -0.18 9.38
C LEU A 117 -12.38 1.27 9.85
N ILE A 118 -11.83 2.10 8.97
CA ILE A 118 -11.84 3.55 9.09
C ILE A 118 -12.53 4.14 7.86
N VAL A 119 -13.47 5.05 8.08
CA VAL A 119 -14.29 5.67 7.05
C VAL A 119 -14.04 7.17 7.06
N GLU A 120 -13.55 7.72 5.96
CA GLU A 120 -13.57 9.16 5.72
C GLU A 120 -14.78 9.53 4.88
N TYR A 121 -15.48 10.59 5.29
CA TYR A 121 -16.63 11.10 4.57
C TYR A 121 -16.68 12.63 4.65
N VAL A 122 -17.43 13.23 3.74
CA VAL A 122 -17.66 14.67 3.70
C VAL A 122 -19.07 14.96 4.18
N GLU A 123 -19.19 15.92 5.10
CA GLU A 123 -20.47 16.51 5.55
C GLU A 123 -20.36 18.02 5.39
N ASN A 124 -21.23 18.62 4.57
CA ASN A 124 -21.24 20.07 4.30
C ASN A 124 -19.86 20.63 3.90
N GLY A 125 -19.13 19.89 3.06
CA GLY A 125 -17.78 20.27 2.58
C GLY A 125 -16.65 20.06 3.61
N VAL A 126 -16.93 19.49 4.78
CA VAL A 126 -15.93 19.21 5.82
C VAL A 126 -15.64 17.71 5.87
N ASN A 127 -14.36 17.34 5.76
CA ASN A 127 -13.90 15.97 5.96
C ASN A 127 -14.08 15.55 7.42
N LYS A 128 -14.67 14.38 7.63
CA LYS A 128 -14.88 13.73 8.92
C LYS A 128 -14.43 12.27 8.84
N THR A 129 -14.07 11.72 9.99
CA THR A 129 -13.58 10.34 10.10
C THR A 129 -14.37 9.59 11.16
N TYR A 130 -14.84 8.40 10.81
CA TYR A 130 -15.33 7.41 11.76
C TYR A 130 -14.42 6.20 11.79
N ASN A 131 -14.29 5.60 12.97
CA ASN A 131 -13.54 4.36 13.16
C ASN A 131 -14.48 3.33 13.80
N SER A 132 -14.42 2.09 13.30
CA SER A 132 -15.33 1.01 13.71
C SER A 132 -15.29 0.69 15.20
N PHE A 133 -14.16 0.89 15.89
CA PHE A 133 -14.12 0.61 17.32
C PHE A 133 -14.96 1.60 18.14
N ALA A 134 -14.75 2.91 17.92
CA ALA A 134 -15.53 3.94 18.63
C ALA A 134 -17.01 3.94 18.22
N GLU A 135 -17.29 3.71 16.94
CA GLU A 135 -18.62 3.88 16.37
C GLU A 135 -19.43 2.59 16.24
N SER A 136 -18.82 1.41 16.36
CA SER A 136 -19.52 0.12 16.32
C SER A 136 -19.26 -0.69 17.59
N THR A 137 -18.00 -0.98 17.94
CA THR A 137 -17.65 -1.81 19.12
C THR A 137 -18.14 -1.18 20.43
N ASN A 138 -17.74 0.05 20.73
CA ASN A 138 -18.15 0.75 21.96
C ASN A 138 -19.66 1.03 22.02
N ARG A 139 -20.35 0.96 20.87
CA ARG A 139 -21.81 1.08 20.77
C ARG A 139 -22.53 -0.26 20.77
N GLN A 140 -21.79 -1.38 20.76
CA GLN A 140 -22.32 -2.74 20.68
C GLN A 140 -23.15 -2.99 19.40
N GLN A 141 -22.69 -2.44 18.28
CA GLN A 141 -23.36 -2.50 16.97
C GLN A 141 -22.57 -3.31 15.95
N ILE A 142 -22.03 -4.45 16.40
CA ILE A 142 -21.32 -5.44 15.59
C ILE A 142 -22.13 -6.72 15.56
N LEU A 143 -22.25 -7.33 14.39
CA LEU A 143 -22.94 -8.62 14.22
C LEU A 143 -22.06 -9.60 13.46
N VAL A 144 -21.67 -10.69 14.12
CA VAL A 144 -20.89 -11.78 13.51
C VAL A 144 -21.82 -12.90 13.04
N LYS A 145 -21.72 -13.26 11.76
CA LYS A 145 -22.49 -14.35 11.12
C LYS A 145 -21.55 -15.38 10.51
N ARG A 146 -21.89 -16.66 10.67
CA ARG A 146 -21.21 -17.74 9.94
C ARG A 146 -21.69 -17.77 8.48
N MET A 147 -20.74 -17.94 7.56
CA MET A 147 -20.99 -18.21 6.15
C MET A 147 -20.51 -19.63 5.80
N LYS A 148 -20.93 -20.17 4.66
CA LYS A 148 -20.57 -21.53 4.21
C LYS A 148 -19.06 -21.78 4.23
N ASN A 149 -18.27 -20.81 3.76
CA ASN A 149 -16.81 -20.87 3.64
C ASN A 149 -16.14 -19.66 4.31
N GLY A 150 -16.75 -19.08 5.34
CA GLY A 150 -16.27 -17.80 5.87
C GLY A 150 -16.98 -17.30 7.12
N VAL A 151 -16.56 -16.13 7.58
CA VAL A 151 -17.23 -15.35 8.63
C VAL A 151 -17.55 -13.98 8.07
N ARG A 152 -18.77 -13.50 8.30
CA ARG A 152 -19.19 -12.15 7.96
C ARG A 152 -19.33 -11.34 9.24
N VAL A 153 -18.62 -10.23 9.33
CA VAL A 153 -18.74 -9.27 10.43
C VAL A 153 -19.38 -8.01 9.87
N GLU A 154 -20.58 -7.69 10.34
CA GLU A 154 -21.35 -6.51 9.95
C GLU A 154 -21.11 -5.39 10.96
N TYR A 155 -20.79 -4.20 10.45
CA TYR A 155 -20.51 -2.99 11.22
C TYR A 155 -21.56 -1.93 10.90
N THR A 156 -22.20 -1.41 11.93
CA THR A 156 -22.93 -0.13 11.85
C THR A 156 -22.00 0.96 12.37
N ILE A 157 -21.44 1.76 11.48
CA ILE A 157 -20.46 2.80 11.78
C ILE A 157 -21.19 4.15 11.83
N GLY A 158 -21.41 4.64 13.03
CA GLY A 158 -22.15 5.85 13.32
C GLY A 158 -23.36 5.52 14.19
N ARG A 159 -24.07 6.54 14.64
CA ARG A 159 -25.17 6.33 15.59
C ARG A 159 -26.48 6.01 14.84
N GLU A 160 -26.88 4.73 14.84
CA GLU A 160 -28.16 4.26 14.31
C GLU A 160 -29.38 5.02 14.88
N GLU A 161 -29.28 5.45 16.15
CA GLU A 161 -30.25 6.33 16.79
C GLU A 161 -30.12 7.79 16.33
N ALA A 162 -30.48 8.01 15.07
CA ALA A 162 -30.51 9.28 14.36
C ALA A 162 -31.82 10.07 14.53
N ARG A 163 -32.92 9.36 14.79
CA ARG A 163 -34.21 9.98 15.07
C ARG A 163 -34.31 10.05 16.58
N MET A 164 -34.40 11.25 17.13
CA MET A 164 -34.77 11.39 18.53
C MET A 164 -36.21 10.87 18.66
N LEU A 165 -36.48 9.99 19.61
CA LEU A 165 -37.85 9.61 19.97
C LEU A 165 -38.54 10.79 20.67
N LEU A 166 -38.75 11.87 19.90
CA LEU A 166 -39.13 13.19 20.35
C LEU A 166 -40.02 13.84 19.28
N PRO A 167 -41.35 13.84 19.45
CA PRO A 167 -42.25 14.48 18.49
C PRO A 167 -42.01 15.98 18.45
N GLN A 168 -41.68 16.52 17.28
CA GLN A 168 -41.56 17.96 17.08
C GLN A 168 -42.94 18.63 17.04
N GLN A 169 -43.92 17.94 16.45
CA GLN A 169 -45.34 18.27 16.52
C GLN A 169 -46.12 16.98 16.76
N ILE A 170 -47.15 17.06 17.58
CA ILE A 170 -48.04 15.94 17.92
C ILE A 170 -49.40 16.48 18.29
N GLU A 171 -50.47 15.80 17.87
CA GLU A 171 -51.84 16.19 18.21
C GLU A 171 -52.07 16.16 19.73
N LYS A 172 -52.92 17.07 20.22
CA LYS A 172 -53.17 17.29 21.64
C LYS A 172 -53.51 16.00 22.40
N THR A 173 -54.53 15.27 21.98
CA THR A 173 -54.98 14.05 22.67
C THR A 173 -53.92 12.97 22.65
N ARG A 174 -53.20 12.82 21.52
CA ARG A 174 -52.11 11.85 21.40
C ARG A 174 -50.92 12.17 22.29
N PHE A 175 -50.54 13.44 22.44
CA PHE A 175 -49.51 13.84 23.39
C PHE A 175 -49.92 13.55 24.84
N GLU A 176 -51.17 13.89 25.19
CA GLU A 176 -51.70 13.73 26.54
C GLU A 176 -51.81 12.23 26.91
N GLU A 177 -52.27 11.39 25.98
CA GLU A 177 -52.49 9.96 26.20
C GLU A 177 -51.23 9.11 26.06
N LEU A 178 -50.39 9.35 25.06
CA LEU A 178 -49.25 8.49 24.72
C LEU A 178 -47.94 8.91 25.38
N ILE A 179 -47.83 10.18 25.79
CA ILE A 179 -46.61 10.72 26.41
C ILE A 179 -46.91 11.22 27.82
N ALA A 180 -47.72 12.26 27.98
CA ALA A 180 -47.86 12.97 29.26
C ALA A 180 -48.42 12.08 30.38
N SER A 181 -49.38 11.19 30.08
CA SER A 181 -50.04 10.29 31.05
C SER A 181 -49.09 9.31 31.76
N TYR A 182 -47.97 8.97 31.12
CA TYR A 182 -47.01 7.99 31.63
C TYR A 182 -45.97 8.60 32.57
N PHE A 183 -45.90 9.92 32.65
CA PHE A 183 -44.96 10.60 33.55
C PHE A 183 -45.56 10.71 34.96
N PRO A 184 -44.77 10.45 36.02
CA PRO A 184 -45.26 10.62 37.39
C PRO A 184 -45.64 12.08 37.66
N GLU A 185 -46.85 12.30 38.18
CA GLU A 185 -47.36 13.64 38.54
C GLU A 185 -46.37 14.38 39.46
N ASN A 186 -46.13 15.66 39.18
CA ASN A 186 -45.19 16.54 39.90
C ASN A 186 -43.70 16.16 39.85
N SER A 187 -43.30 15.15 39.06
CA SER A 187 -41.88 14.79 38.88
C SER A 187 -41.08 15.90 38.18
N ARG A 188 -39.76 15.91 38.42
CA ARG A 188 -38.82 16.79 37.71
C ARG A 188 -38.86 16.56 36.21
N ALA A 189 -39.01 15.30 35.79
CA ALA A 189 -39.10 14.92 34.38
C ALA A 189 -40.37 15.49 33.73
N TYR A 190 -41.53 15.39 34.39
CA TYR A 190 -42.79 15.94 33.87
C TYR A 190 -42.75 17.48 33.74
N LYS A 191 -42.23 18.18 34.75
CA LYS A 191 -42.04 19.64 34.72
C LYS A 191 -41.10 20.08 33.59
N GLN A 192 -40.09 19.28 33.28
CA GLN A 192 -39.17 19.57 32.17
C GLN A 192 -39.82 19.26 30.82
N LEU A 193 -40.52 18.13 30.67
CA LEU A 193 -41.27 17.77 29.46
C LEU A 193 -42.26 18.90 29.08
N THR A 194 -43.12 19.28 30.01
CA THR A 194 -44.15 20.32 29.82
C THR A 194 -43.58 21.74 29.65
N ALA A 195 -42.33 21.99 30.06
CA ALA A 195 -41.67 23.26 29.78
C ALA A 195 -41.22 23.39 28.30
N TYR A 196 -40.88 22.26 27.65
CA TYR A 196 -40.44 22.24 26.26
C TYR A 196 -41.56 21.97 25.26
N TYR A 197 -42.70 21.42 25.70
CA TYR A 197 -43.88 21.22 24.85
C TYR A 197 -44.93 22.29 25.13
N GLN A 198 -45.23 23.11 24.11
CA GLN A 198 -46.24 24.15 24.21
C GLN A 198 -47.46 23.79 23.36
N LEU A 199 -48.64 23.78 23.99
CA LEU A 199 -49.91 23.60 23.29
C LEU A 199 -50.19 24.82 22.41
N LYS A 200 -50.46 24.57 21.13
CA LYS A 200 -50.88 25.56 20.14
C LYS A 200 -52.32 25.25 19.73
N ASP A 201 -53.25 26.08 20.20
CA ASP A 201 -54.69 25.91 20.02
C ASP A 201 -55.32 27.25 19.61
N LEU A 202 -56.13 27.26 18.55
CA LEU A 202 -56.82 28.46 18.08
C LEU A 202 -58.03 28.84 18.93
N GLU A 203 -58.58 27.88 19.68
CA GLU A 203 -59.74 28.08 20.55
C GLU A 203 -59.37 28.58 21.94
N ASP A 204 -58.07 28.82 22.22
CA ASP A 204 -57.61 29.37 23.48
C ASP A 204 -58.21 30.78 23.72
N PRO A 205 -59.03 30.96 24.79
CA PRO A 205 -59.71 32.22 25.08
C PRO A 205 -58.74 33.34 25.46
N THR A 206 -57.48 33.04 25.77
CA THR A 206 -56.45 34.02 26.15
C THR A 206 -55.72 34.64 24.95
N LEU A 207 -55.90 34.10 23.74
CA LEU A 207 -55.23 34.59 22.53
C LEU A 207 -55.89 35.85 21.95
N THR A 208 -55.07 36.87 21.67
CA THR A 208 -55.50 38.05 20.91
C THR A 208 -55.71 37.74 19.43
N VAL A 209 -56.50 38.57 18.73
CA VAL A 209 -56.75 38.43 17.28
C VAL A 209 -55.44 38.40 16.47
N ARG A 210 -54.45 39.19 16.86
CA ARG A 210 -53.11 39.21 16.24
C ARG A 210 -52.34 37.92 16.50
N SER A 211 -52.32 37.46 17.75
CA SER A 211 -51.62 36.22 18.13
C SER A 211 -52.20 34.98 17.43
N ARG A 212 -53.53 34.94 17.18
CA ARG A 212 -54.15 33.87 16.39
C ARG A 212 -53.68 33.88 14.93
N GLN A 213 -53.53 35.06 14.32
CA GLN A 213 -53.02 35.17 12.95
C GLN A 213 -51.55 34.76 12.86
N GLU A 214 -50.71 35.20 13.81
CA GLU A 214 -49.30 34.79 13.88
C GLU A 214 -49.16 33.27 14.08
N LEU A 215 -50.00 32.67 14.91
CA LEU A 215 -50.02 31.22 15.14
C LEU A 215 -50.40 30.42 13.89
N GLN A 216 -51.40 30.90 13.14
CA GLN A 216 -51.83 30.28 11.88
C GLN A 216 -50.78 30.35 10.76
N VAL A 217 -49.93 31.38 10.79
CA VAL A 217 -48.81 31.52 9.84
C VAL A 217 -47.66 30.60 10.23
N ALA A 218 -47.32 30.54 11.52
CA ALA A 218 -46.21 29.74 12.02
C ALA A 218 -46.49 28.22 11.98
N PHE A 219 -47.74 27.81 12.27
CA PHE A 219 -48.16 26.41 12.33
C PHE A 219 -49.49 26.22 11.59
N PRO A 220 -49.50 26.11 10.25
CA PRO A 220 -50.75 26.01 9.48
C PRO A 220 -51.70 24.89 9.92
N ILE A 221 -51.16 23.81 10.50
CA ILE A 221 -51.91 22.65 11.00
C ILE A 221 -52.89 22.98 12.13
N VAL A 222 -52.66 24.07 12.90
CA VAL A 222 -53.56 24.45 14.00
C VAL A 222 -54.98 24.83 13.55
N LYS A 223 -55.17 25.07 12.24
CA LYS A 223 -56.50 25.29 11.63
C LYS A 223 -57.35 24.02 11.58
N GLN A 224 -56.73 22.85 11.68
CA GLN A 224 -57.38 21.55 11.58
C GLN A 224 -57.48 20.86 12.94
N MET A 225 -56.44 20.96 13.78
CA MET A 225 -56.38 20.33 15.10
C MET A 225 -55.43 21.07 16.05
N PRO A 226 -55.66 21.06 17.37
CA PRO A 226 -54.70 21.56 18.34
C PRO A 226 -53.49 20.63 18.45
N VAL A 227 -52.28 21.20 18.51
CA VAL A 227 -51.02 20.41 18.54
C VAL A 227 -50.09 20.90 19.65
N TYR A 228 -49.38 19.99 20.30
CA TYR A 228 -48.21 20.34 21.09
C TYR A 228 -47.00 20.46 20.16
N VAL A 229 -46.26 21.56 20.32
CA VAL A 229 -45.04 21.84 19.56
C VAL A 229 -43.85 21.84 20.51
N PHE A 230 -42.82 21.08 20.16
CA PHE A 230 -41.55 21.06 20.89
C PHE A 230 -40.76 22.35 20.62
N ASP A 231 -40.11 22.89 21.65
CA ASP A 231 -39.31 24.10 21.55
C ASP A 231 -38.10 23.91 20.61
N SER A 232 -38.19 24.53 19.42
CA SER A 232 -37.14 24.52 18.41
C SER A 232 -35.81 25.14 18.85
N THR A 233 -35.79 25.92 19.94
CA THR A 233 -34.57 26.57 20.48
C THR A 233 -33.81 25.72 21.49
N ALA A 234 -34.34 24.54 21.85
CA ALA A 234 -33.70 23.64 22.81
C ALA A 234 -32.33 23.13 22.31
N SER A 235 -31.32 23.15 23.18
CA SER A 235 -29.97 22.67 22.87
C SER A 235 -29.94 21.15 22.70
N ARG A 236 -28.92 20.63 22.00
CA ARG A 236 -28.75 19.17 21.77
C ARG A 236 -28.79 18.35 23.07
N ILE A 237 -28.18 18.83 24.14
CA ILE A 237 -28.17 18.17 25.46
C ILE A 237 -29.58 18.17 26.08
N GLN A 238 -30.35 19.24 25.89
CA GLN A 238 -31.73 19.32 26.37
C GLN A 238 -32.65 18.36 25.61
N LYS A 239 -32.52 18.29 24.28
CA LYS A 239 -33.29 17.35 23.44
C LYS A 239 -33.02 15.89 23.85
N GLN A 240 -31.76 15.51 24.02
CA GLN A 240 -31.36 14.17 24.49
C GLN A 240 -31.92 13.85 25.87
N ARG A 241 -32.00 14.85 26.77
CA ARG A 241 -32.58 14.65 28.10
C ARG A 241 -34.09 14.39 28.04
N ILE A 242 -34.83 15.13 27.21
CA ILE A 242 -36.28 14.93 27.07
C ILE A 242 -36.58 13.61 26.36
N GLU A 243 -35.85 13.29 25.29
CA GLU A 243 -35.92 11.97 24.65
C GLU A 243 -35.63 10.85 25.66
N GLY A 244 -34.60 11.01 26.49
CA GLY A 244 -34.27 10.04 27.55
C GLY A 244 -35.42 9.83 28.53
N TYR A 245 -36.19 10.87 28.85
CA TYR A 245 -37.41 10.70 29.65
C TYR A 245 -38.53 10.00 28.90
N ILE A 246 -38.75 10.32 27.61
CA ILE A 246 -39.77 9.63 26.81
C ILE A 246 -39.44 8.13 26.71
N LYS A 247 -38.18 7.78 26.41
CA LYS A 247 -37.72 6.38 26.39
C LYS A 247 -37.90 5.68 27.75
N LEU A 248 -37.66 6.40 28.84
CA LEU A 248 -37.76 5.86 30.20
C LEU A 248 -39.20 5.64 30.66
N TYR A 249 -40.11 6.59 30.40
CA TYR A 249 -41.47 6.56 30.93
C TYR A 249 -42.52 6.05 29.95
N CYS A 250 -42.30 6.17 28.64
CA CYS A 250 -43.30 5.88 27.61
C CYS A 250 -42.91 4.63 26.79
N PRO A 251 -43.06 3.40 27.32
CA PRO A 251 -42.60 2.18 26.67
C PRO A 251 -43.35 1.85 25.37
N HIS A 252 -44.53 2.44 25.16
CA HIS A 252 -45.37 2.22 23.98
C HIS A 252 -45.23 3.31 22.91
N TYR A 253 -44.46 4.37 23.19
CA TYR A 253 -44.21 5.41 22.20
C TYR A 253 -43.01 5.01 21.35
N THR A 254 -43.25 4.55 20.12
CA THR A 254 -42.22 4.00 19.22
C THR A 254 -41.90 4.95 18.07
N TYR A 255 -40.85 4.66 17.29
CA TYR A 255 -40.53 5.42 16.07
C TYR A 255 -41.65 5.37 15.02
N GLU A 256 -42.38 4.26 14.94
CA GLU A 256 -43.57 4.14 14.10
C GLU A 256 -44.69 5.07 14.57
N THR A 257 -44.89 5.18 15.89
CA THR A 257 -45.89 6.09 16.48
C THR A 257 -45.51 7.56 16.22
N LEU A 258 -44.22 7.89 16.35
CA LEU A 258 -43.66 9.19 16.04
C LEU A 258 -43.88 9.59 14.58
N GLU A 259 -43.78 8.63 13.64
CA GLU A 259 -44.03 8.87 12.23
C GLU A 259 -45.50 9.15 11.93
N ILE A 260 -46.41 8.39 12.55
CA ILE A 260 -47.85 8.65 12.48
C ILE A 260 -48.17 10.07 12.99
N ASP A 261 -47.52 10.52 14.07
CA ASP A 261 -47.71 11.86 14.60
C ASP A 261 -47.18 12.95 13.68
N HIS A 262 -46.02 12.73 13.06
CA HIS A 262 -45.43 13.66 12.09
C HIS A 262 -46.27 13.74 10.81
N ASP A 263 -46.76 12.61 10.30
CA ASP A 263 -47.64 12.56 9.14
C ASP A 263 -48.98 13.24 9.42
N MET A 264 -49.58 12.97 10.58
CA MET A 264 -50.85 13.59 11.00
C MET A 264 -50.74 15.12 11.11
N THR A 265 -49.57 15.61 11.55
CA THR A 265 -49.32 17.05 11.69
C THR A 265 -48.77 17.70 10.42
N GLY A 266 -48.45 16.91 9.38
CA GLY A 266 -47.75 17.37 8.18
C GLY A 266 -46.35 17.89 8.47
N TYR A 267 -45.74 17.49 9.60
CA TYR A 267 -44.40 17.88 9.98
C TYR A 267 -43.36 17.12 9.17
N VAL A 268 -42.60 17.86 8.35
CA VAL A 268 -41.42 17.34 7.67
C VAL A 268 -40.20 17.65 8.54
N SER A 269 -39.52 16.63 9.02
CA SER A 269 -38.30 16.78 9.82
C SER A 269 -37.26 17.61 9.07
N LYS A 270 -36.72 18.63 9.75
CA LYS A 270 -35.55 19.41 9.29
C LYS A 270 -34.24 18.88 9.87
N ASP A 271 -34.29 17.90 10.76
CA ASP A 271 -33.11 17.30 11.35
C ASP A 271 -32.45 16.41 10.28
N ILE A 272 -31.27 16.82 9.83
CA ILE A 272 -30.41 16.00 8.98
C ILE A 272 -29.99 14.79 9.83
N PRO A 273 -30.36 13.55 9.45
CA PRO A 273 -29.94 12.37 10.19
C PRO A 273 -28.39 12.33 10.22
N PRO A 274 -27.75 12.04 11.35
CA PRO A 274 -26.31 11.91 11.44
C PRO A 274 -25.79 10.83 10.49
N ALA A 275 -24.52 10.93 10.11
CA ALA A 275 -23.89 9.96 9.24
C ALA A 275 -23.91 8.56 9.89
N VAL A 276 -24.41 7.59 9.15
CA VAL A 276 -24.37 6.17 9.51
C VAL A 276 -24.00 5.38 8.25
N PHE A 277 -23.00 4.53 8.38
CA PHE A 277 -22.53 3.65 7.31
C PHE A 277 -22.69 2.20 7.73
N TYR A 278 -23.36 1.42 6.90
CA TYR A 278 -23.46 -0.03 7.07
C TYR A 278 -22.43 -0.69 6.16
N MET A 279 -21.54 -1.50 6.72
CA MET A 279 -20.47 -2.19 5.99
C MET A 279 -20.31 -3.61 6.52
N ALA A 280 -19.77 -4.52 5.71
CA ALA A 280 -19.53 -5.90 6.13
C ALA A 280 -18.19 -6.42 5.64
N LEU A 281 -17.33 -6.87 6.54
CA LEU A 281 -16.12 -7.61 6.20
C LEU A 281 -16.42 -9.10 6.19
N GLU A 282 -16.00 -9.76 5.12
CA GLU A 282 -16.08 -11.21 4.96
C GLU A 282 -14.68 -11.80 4.97
N TYR A 283 -14.45 -12.73 5.90
CA TYR A 283 -13.19 -13.41 6.11
C TYR A 283 -13.31 -14.86 5.65
N SER A 284 -12.35 -15.35 4.90
CA SER A 284 -12.23 -16.75 4.49
C SER A 284 -10.76 -17.17 4.49
N ILE A 285 -10.48 -18.46 4.68
CA ILE A 285 -9.11 -18.99 4.69
C ILE A 285 -8.94 -20.03 3.59
N ASP A 286 -7.80 -20.00 2.92
CA ASP A 286 -7.33 -21.05 2.00
C ASP A 286 -5.95 -21.54 2.44
N ASN A 287 -5.28 -22.37 1.63
CA ASN A 287 -3.96 -22.90 1.98
C ASN A 287 -2.84 -21.86 1.80
N GLU A 288 -3.10 -20.72 1.15
CA GLU A 288 -2.13 -19.64 0.95
C GLU A 288 -2.27 -18.56 2.05
N GLY A 289 -3.46 -18.39 2.64
CA GLY A 289 -3.64 -17.54 3.82
C GLY A 289 -5.07 -17.04 4.04
N LEU A 290 -5.18 -15.79 4.54
CA LEU A 290 -6.45 -15.13 4.86
C LEU A 290 -6.92 -14.24 3.70
N ASN A 291 -8.16 -14.43 3.28
CA ASN A 291 -8.85 -13.57 2.32
C ASN A 291 -9.85 -12.68 3.07
N VAL A 292 -9.74 -11.37 2.86
CA VAL A 292 -10.63 -10.34 3.42
C VAL A 292 -11.35 -9.64 2.29
N ARG A 293 -12.68 -9.59 2.35
CA ARG A 293 -13.52 -9.00 1.31
C ARG A 293 -14.51 -8.00 1.90
N LEU A 294 -14.57 -6.79 1.34
CA LEU A 294 -15.63 -5.80 1.58
C LEU A 294 -16.48 -5.66 0.30
N PRO A 295 -17.70 -6.22 0.26
CA PRO A 295 -18.57 -6.11 -0.91
C PRO A 295 -19.14 -4.69 -1.05
N THR A 296 -18.90 -4.00 -2.17
CA THR A 296 -19.34 -2.61 -2.33
C THR A 296 -20.86 -2.46 -2.38
N ASN A 297 -21.56 -3.42 -2.98
CA ASN A 297 -23.03 -3.51 -2.98
C ASN A 297 -23.64 -3.65 -1.58
N GLY A 298 -22.83 -3.98 -0.58
CA GLY A 298 -23.23 -4.05 0.83
C GLY A 298 -23.09 -2.72 1.57
N ILE A 299 -22.40 -1.72 0.99
CA ILE A 299 -22.19 -0.42 1.61
C ILE A 299 -23.47 0.40 1.50
N ARG A 300 -23.99 0.89 2.64
CA ARG A 300 -25.21 1.71 2.66
C ARG A 300 -25.00 2.92 3.57
N PHE A 301 -25.40 4.09 3.08
CA PHE A 301 -25.42 5.36 3.82
C PHE A 301 -26.35 6.34 3.09
N ASP A 302 -26.64 7.48 3.71
CA ASP A 302 -27.39 8.56 3.04
C ASP A 302 -26.48 9.32 2.06
N GLU A 303 -26.46 8.87 0.80
CA GLU A 303 -25.68 9.49 -0.27
C GLU A 303 -26.18 10.88 -0.68
N GLY A 304 -27.40 11.25 -0.31
CA GLY A 304 -27.95 12.57 -0.60
C GLY A 304 -27.37 13.66 0.31
N THR A 305 -26.96 13.28 1.52
CA THR A 305 -26.42 14.18 2.54
C THR A 305 -24.91 14.04 2.69
N TYR A 306 -24.40 12.81 2.60
CA TYR A 306 -23.02 12.47 2.90
C TYR A 306 -22.29 11.98 1.64
N GLN A 307 -21.02 12.33 1.51
CA GLN A 307 -20.15 11.77 0.48
C GLN A 307 -19.11 10.87 1.13
N LEU A 308 -19.13 9.58 0.80
CA LEU A 308 -18.06 8.66 1.19
C LEU A 308 -16.79 8.98 0.40
N LYS A 309 -15.69 9.26 1.10
CA LYS A 309 -14.41 9.68 0.52
C LYS A 309 -13.43 8.52 0.43
N SER A 310 -13.21 7.81 1.53
CA SER A 310 -12.33 6.64 1.54
C SER A 310 -12.74 5.62 2.60
N ILE A 311 -12.34 4.36 2.37
CA ILE A 311 -12.51 3.25 3.30
C ILE A 311 -11.16 2.57 3.48
N THR A 312 -10.66 2.55 4.71
CA THR A 312 -9.45 1.82 5.08
C THR A 312 -9.83 0.49 5.71
N VAL A 313 -9.26 -0.61 5.20
CA VAL A 313 -9.57 -1.98 5.62
C VAL A 313 -8.38 -2.55 6.38
N LEU A 314 -8.62 -3.00 7.61
CA LEU A 314 -7.63 -3.58 8.52
C LEU A 314 -6.30 -2.81 8.61
N PRO A 315 -6.32 -1.49 8.92
CA PRO A 315 -5.11 -0.66 8.93
C PRO A 315 -4.00 -1.13 9.87
N TYR A 316 -4.34 -1.99 10.85
CA TYR A 316 -3.43 -2.44 11.90
C TYR A 316 -3.15 -3.95 11.85
N PHE A 317 -3.48 -4.61 10.74
CA PHE A 317 -3.20 -6.04 10.56
C PHE A 317 -1.70 -6.30 10.68
N GLY A 318 -1.31 -7.13 11.63
CA GLY A 318 0.10 -7.45 11.89
C GLY A 318 0.98 -6.26 12.26
N ALA A 319 0.42 -5.16 12.79
CA ALA A 319 1.16 -3.97 13.16
C ALA A 319 2.38 -4.31 14.05
N GLY A 320 3.57 -3.89 13.60
CA GLY A 320 4.84 -4.12 14.31
C GLY A 320 5.14 -3.00 15.29
N SER A 321 5.99 -3.26 16.28
CA SER A 321 6.41 -2.30 17.28
C SER A 321 7.87 -1.86 17.09
N SER A 322 8.13 -0.55 17.14
CA SER A 322 9.49 0.00 17.21
C SER A 322 10.27 -0.34 18.49
N SER A 323 9.68 -1.14 19.40
CA SER A 323 10.44 -1.80 20.48
C SER A 323 11.32 -2.94 19.96
N TYR A 324 11.07 -3.42 18.74
CA TYR A 324 11.78 -4.48 18.06
C TYR A 324 12.37 -3.96 16.75
N THR A 325 13.29 -4.72 16.17
CA THR A 325 13.77 -4.47 14.80
C THR A 325 12.78 -5.03 13.79
N GLY A 326 12.85 -4.54 12.57
CA GLY A 326 11.93 -4.95 11.51
C GLY A 326 11.79 -3.85 10.47
N TYR A 327 10.86 -4.04 9.54
CA TYR A 327 10.62 -3.05 8.50
C TYR A 327 9.22 -3.17 7.89
N LEU A 328 8.75 -2.05 7.33
CA LEU A 328 7.65 -1.99 6.38
C LEU A 328 8.22 -2.15 4.97
N MET A 329 7.53 -2.86 4.09
CA MET A 329 7.84 -2.96 2.66
C MET A 329 6.71 -2.32 1.84
N ILE A 330 7.09 -1.41 0.94
CA ILE A 330 6.18 -0.77 -0.01
C ILE A 330 6.70 -0.94 -1.46
N PRO A 331 5.80 -1.07 -2.45
CA PRO A 331 6.15 -1.31 -3.85
C PRO A 331 6.47 0.00 -4.59
N ASP A 332 7.26 0.88 -3.95
CA ASP A 332 7.67 2.18 -4.51
C ASP A 332 8.79 1.98 -5.54
N GLY A 333 8.47 2.16 -6.83
CA GLY A 333 9.40 1.83 -7.92
C GLY A 333 9.67 0.33 -7.98
N SER A 334 10.96 -0.06 -7.92
CA SER A 334 11.32 -1.47 -7.77
C SER A 334 10.92 -2.03 -6.40
N GLY A 335 10.85 -1.19 -5.36
CA GLY A 335 10.51 -1.54 -3.98
C GLY A 335 11.34 -0.74 -2.96
N SER A 336 10.77 -0.49 -1.78
CA SER A 336 11.43 0.23 -0.67
C SER A 336 11.10 -0.40 0.67
N ILE A 337 12.06 -0.31 1.60
CA ILE A 337 11.85 -0.66 3.00
C ILE A 337 11.97 0.55 3.92
N ILE A 338 11.21 0.53 5.02
CA ILE A 338 11.29 1.50 6.12
C ILE A 338 11.55 0.71 7.39
N ARG A 339 12.78 0.79 7.91
CA ARG A 339 13.18 0.06 9.11
C ARG A 339 12.65 0.72 10.36
N PHE A 340 12.24 -0.09 11.33
CA PHE A 340 11.70 0.43 12.59
C PHE A 340 12.73 1.22 13.38
N GLU A 341 14.00 0.79 13.33
CA GLU A 341 15.12 1.46 14.00
C GLU A 341 15.44 2.86 13.45
N ASP A 342 15.17 3.11 12.16
CA ASP A 342 15.49 4.39 11.51
C ASP A 342 14.44 5.48 11.80
N VAL A 343 13.25 5.07 12.25
CA VAL A 343 12.09 5.95 12.42
C VAL A 343 11.63 6.07 13.87
N ILE A 344 12.44 5.59 14.83
CA ILE A 344 12.13 5.69 16.26
C ILE A 344 11.90 7.15 16.66
N GLY A 345 10.73 7.43 17.22
CA GLY A 345 10.34 8.78 17.66
C GLY A 345 10.00 9.74 16.51
N GLN A 346 10.01 9.29 15.25
CA GLN A 346 9.65 10.09 14.09
C GLN A 346 8.32 9.61 13.52
N ALA A 347 7.40 10.54 13.27
CA ALA A 347 6.17 10.22 12.55
C ALA A 347 6.51 10.12 11.05
N VAL A 348 6.23 8.96 10.46
CA VAL A 348 6.39 8.73 9.02
C VAL A 348 5.02 8.51 8.41
N ASN A 349 4.76 9.18 7.29
CA ASN A 349 3.58 8.96 6.47
C ASN A 349 4.01 9.01 5.01
N ILE A 350 4.14 7.83 4.41
CA ILE A 350 4.37 7.67 2.97
C ILE A 350 3.07 7.13 2.39
N SER A 351 2.62 7.72 1.29
CA SER A 351 1.47 7.21 0.56
C SER A 351 1.68 7.28 -0.95
N GLY A 352 1.10 6.33 -1.66
CA GLY A 352 1.15 6.28 -3.12
C GLY A 352 -0.11 5.67 -3.71
N LYS A 353 -0.49 6.20 -4.88
CA LYS A 353 -1.62 5.69 -5.67
C LYS A 353 -1.16 4.50 -6.49
N LEU A 354 -1.88 3.38 -6.41
CA LEU A 354 -1.57 2.21 -7.24
C LEU A 354 -1.81 2.52 -8.72
N TYR A 355 -0.86 2.10 -9.55
CA TYR A 355 -0.80 2.32 -11.00
C TYR A 355 -0.67 3.80 -11.40
N GLY A 356 -0.02 4.61 -10.56
CA GLY A 356 0.37 5.97 -10.90
C GLY A 356 -0.78 6.98 -10.96
N GLN A 357 -0.46 8.19 -11.41
CA GLN A 357 -1.39 9.32 -11.44
C GLN A 357 -2.52 9.14 -12.47
N ASP A 358 -3.63 9.84 -12.26
CA ASP A 358 -4.74 9.92 -13.20
C ASP A 358 -4.81 11.35 -13.76
N TYR A 359 -4.51 11.51 -15.05
CA TYR A 359 -4.39 12.83 -15.68
C TYR A 359 -5.75 13.45 -16.07
N THR A 360 -6.86 12.76 -15.80
CA THR A 360 -8.21 13.34 -15.92
C THR A 360 -8.63 14.21 -14.73
N PHE A 361 -7.82 14.26 -13.67
CA PHE A 361 -8.01 15.21 -12.58
C PHE A 361 -7.34 16.56 -12.90
N HIS A 362 -7.96 17.67 -12.51
CA HIS A 362 -7.40 19.02 -12.61
C HIS A 362 -6.16 19.14 -11.74
N SER A 363 -6.29 18.75 -10.47
CA SER A 363 -5.27 18.90 -9.45
C SER A 363 -4.31 17.71 -9.42
N VAL A 364 -3.48 17.58 -10.47
CA VAL A 364 -2.32 16.69 -10.39
C VAL A 364 -1.24 17.42 -9.60
N SER A 365 -1.06 17.01 -8.35
CA SER A 365 -0.08 17.55 -7.43
C SER A 365 0.80 16.41 -6.89
N GLY A 366 2.00 16.75 -6.46
CA GLY A 366 2.96 15.76 -5.96
C GLY A 366 4.40 16.19 -6.22
N ALA A 367 5.32 15.41 -5.69
CA ALA A 367 6.74 15.52 -5.97
C ALA A 367 7.14 14.51 -7.05
N HIS A 368 8.39 14.61 -7.53
CA HIS A 368 8.99 13.53 -8.31
C HIS A 368 9.04 12.26 -7.46
N GLN A 369 8.31 11.23 -7.88
CA GLN A 369 8.25 9.93 -7.23
C GLN A 369 8.03 8.84 -8.29
N GLN A 370 8.50 7.64 -8.00
CA GLN A 370 8.17 6.44 -8.75
C GLN A 370 6.71 6.04 -8.51
N SER A 371 6.12 5.37 -9.51
CA SER A 371 4.77 4.82 -9.38
C SER A 371 4.79 3.51 -8.62
N MET A 372 3.78 3.29 -7.77
CA MET A 372 3.55 1.98 -7.17
C MET A 372 2.82 1.09 -8.19
N ARG A 373 3.51 0.10 -8.75
CA ARG A 373 3.01 -0.72 -9.87
C ARG A 373 2.52 -2.11 -9.48
N MET A 374 2.77 -2.51 -8.25
CA MET A 374 2.39 -3.81 -7.71
C MET A 374 1.38 -3.62 -6.57
N PRO A 375 0.24 -4.31 -6.56
CA PRO A 375 -0.78 -4.20 -5.53
C PRO A 375 -0.41 -4.98 -4.27
N VAL A 376 0.84 -4.85 -3.81
CA VAL A 376 1.38 -5.63 -2.69
C VAL A 376 2.04 -4.75 -1.65
N TYR A 377 2.04 -5.22 -0.40
CA TYR A 377 2.74 -4.58 0.70
C TYR A 377 2.99 -5.59 1.82
N GLY A 378 3.91 -5.31 2.73
CA GLY A 378 4.19 -6.25 3.80
C GLY A 378 4.95 -5.65 4.97
N LEU A 379 5.03 -6.43 6.04
CA LEU A 379 5.75 -6.08 7.25
C LEU A 379 6.51 -7.31 7.75
N VAL A 380 7.72 -7.08 8.24
CA VAL A 380 8.48 -8.04 9.06
C VAL A 380 8.86 -7.39 10.37
N GLU A 381 8.74 -8.14 11.46
CA GLU A 381 9.21 -7.78 12.79
C GLU A 381 10.02 -8.94 13.37
N ASP A 382 11.22 -8.63 13.89
CA ASP A 382 12.05 -9.58 14.62
C ASP A 382 11.68 -9.51 16.11
N TYR A 383 10.63 -10.23 16.47
CA TYR A 383 10.01 -10.16 17.78
C TYR A 383 10.87 -10.88 18.82
N THR A 384 11.11 -10.22 19.96
CA THR A 384 11.65 -10.87 21.16
C THR A 384 10.55 -11.03 22.20
N GLY A 385 10.17 -12.28 22.46
CA GLY A 385 9.08 -12.64 23.37
C GLY A 385 9.52 -13.53 24.52
N ILE A 386 8.56 -13.87 25.38
CA ILE A 386 8.72 -14.87 26.45
C ILE A 386 7.68 -15.97 26.21
N ARG A 387 8.13 -17.23 26.13
CA ARG A 387 7.25 -18.40 26.00
C ARG A 387 7.40 -19.34 27.18
N SER A 388 6.32 -20.06 27.49
CA SER A 388 6.37 -21.15 28.47
C SER A 388 6.89 -22.42 27.81
N GLN A 389 8.00 -22.95 28.31
CA GLN A 389 8.59 -24.22 27.86
C GLN A 389 8.50 -25.25 29.00
N ARG A 390 8.13 -26.49 28.67
CA ARG A 390 8.25 -27.61 29.62
C ARG A 390 9.67 -28.15 29.54
N VAL A 391 10.37 -28.13 30.67
CA VAL A 391 11.75 -28.60 30.81
C VAL A 391 11.78 -29.70 31.86
N GLU A 392 12.55 -30.76 31.61
CA GLU A 392 12.81 -31.78 32.62
C GLU A 392 13.85 -31.23 33.62
N LYS A 393 13.41 -31.00 34.85
CA LYS A 393 14.27 -30.57 35.94
C LYS A 393 14.66 -31.79 36.77
N VAL A 394 15.94 -32.13 36.72
CA VAL A 394 16.52 -33.20 37.54
C VAL A 394 17.07 -32.60 38.82
N THR A 395 16.49 -33.00 39.95
CA THR A 395 17.02 -32.65 41.28
C THR A 395 17.96 -33.79 41.71
N PRO A 396 19.28 -33.56 41.85
CA PRO A 396 20.23 -34.61 42.16
C PRO A 396 20.00 -35.20 43.56
N ALA A 397 20.35 -36.48 43.72
CA ALA A 397 20.23 -37.18 44.99
C ALA A 397 21.12 -36.54 46.08
N VAL A 398 20.58 -36.37 47.28
CA VAL A 398 21.36 -35.90 48.44
C VAL A 398 21.87 -37.12 49.20
N LEU A 399 23.19 -37.18 49.39
CA LEU A 399 23.88 -38.25 50.14
C LEU A 399 24.18 -37.79 51.57
N ASP A 400 24.15 -38.71 52.54
CA ASP A 400 24.67 -38.45 53.89
C ASP A 400 26.20 -38.56 53.95
N GLU A 401 26.80 -38.24 55.11
CA GLU A 401 28.26 -38.33 55.36
C GLU A 401 28.82 -39.75 55.19
N GLU A 402 27.95 -40.77 55.11
CA GLU A 402 28.29 -42.19 54.96
C GLU A 402 28.04 -42.69 53.53
N GLY A 403 27.60 -41.81 52.62
CA GLY A 403 27.38 -42.09 51.20
C GLY A 403 26.04 -42.75 50.86
N ASN A 404 25.09 -42.80 51.79
CA ASN A 404 23.75 -43.35 51.52
C ASN A 404 22.79 -42.26 51.02
N VAL A 405 21.88 -42.64 50.12
CA VAL A 405 20.89 -41.73 49.53
C VAL A 405 19.83 -41.36 50.56
N VAL A 406 19.82 -40.09 50.99
CA VAL A 406 18.85 -39.52 51.93
C VAL A 406 17.58 -39.06 51.19
N THR A 407 17.76 -38.44 50.02
CA THR A 407 16.67 -38.10 49.10
C THR A 407 17.00 -38.60 47.71
N PRO A 408 16.11 -39.38 47.06
CA PRO A 408 16.34 -39.92 45.73
C PRO A 408 16.32 -38.82 44.67
N GLU A 409 17.01 -39.06 43.56
CA GLU A 409 16.97 -38.21 42.37
C GLU A 409 15.52 -38.06 41.90
N LYS A 410 15.11 -36.82 41.63
CA LYS A 410 13.73 -36.49 41.28
C LYS A 410 13.70 -35.74 39.97
N THR A 411 13.12 -36.36 38.95
CA THR A 411 12.84 -35.73 37.66
C THR A 411 11.41 -35.22 37.65
N GLU A 412 11.24 -33.90 37.52
CA GLU A 412 9.92 -33.28 37.37
C GLU A 412 9.86 -32.42 36.11
N MET A 413 8.74 -32.50 35.40
CA MET A 413 8.43 -31.60 34.29
C MET A 413 8.00 -30.24 34.87
N VAL A 414 8.86 -29.24 34.74
CA VAL A 414 8.58 -27.87 35.21
C VAL A 414 8.32 -26.98 34.00
N THR A 415 7.34 -26.09 34.11
CA THR A 415 7.11 -25.04 33.11
C THR A 415 7.98 -23.84 33.48
N GLU A 416 8.98 -23.54 32.65
CA GLU A 416 9.84 -22.37 32.79
C GLU A 416 9.52 -21.33 31.70
N LEU A 417 9.78 -20.05 32.00
CA LEU A 417 9.60 -18.94 31.07
C LEU A 417 10.95 -18.63 30.41
N VAL A 418 11.04 -18.79 29.09
CA VAL A 418 12.29 -18.63 28.35
C VAL A 418 12.11 -17.52 27.31
N PRO A 419 13.05 -16.55 27.21
CA PRO A 419 13.04 -15.58 26.12
C PRO A 419 13.27 -16.29 24.79
N TYR A 420 12.61 -15.84 23.73
CA TYR A 420 12.82 -16.34 22.38
C TYR A 420 12.83 -15.18 21.39
N LYS A 421 13.59 -15.33 20.31
CA LYS A 421 13.56 -14.45 19.14
C LYS A 421 12.87 -15.19 18.00
N GLU A 422 12.02 -14.50 17.26
CA GLU A 422 11.31 -15.05 16.12
C GLU A 422 10.96 -13.92 15.15
N SER A 423 11.31 -14.10 13.87
CA SER A 423 10.87 -13.20 12.81
C SER A 423 9.44 -13.55 12.39
N ARG A 424 8.56 -12.56 12.38
CA ARG A 424 7.16 -12.73 11.98
C ARG A 424 6.77 -11.64 11.00
N GLY A 425 5.86 -11.97 10.09
CA GLY A 425 5.44 -11.02 9.08
C GLY A 425 4.34 -11.54 8.18
N PHE A 426 3.96 -10.71 7.22
CA PHE A 426 3.00 -11.06 6.18
C PHE A 426 3.30 -10.32 4.89
N LEU A 427 2.87 -10.92 3.77
CA LEU A 427 2.63 -10.23 2.51
C LEU A 427 1.12 -10.04 2.34
N ALA A 428 0.69 -8.83 2.01
CA ALA A 428 -0.67 -8.53 1.57
C ALA A 428 -0.71 -8.28 0.06
N ILE A 429 -1.75 -8.78 -0.61
CA ILE A 429 -2.01 -8.64 -2.04
C ILE A 429 -3.43 -8.10 -2.21
N VAL A 430 -3.61 -6.95 -2.86
CA VAL A 430 -4.94 -6.44 -3.22
C VAL A 430 -5.39 -7.13 -4.51
N GLU A 431 -6.35 -8.06 -4.39
CA GLU A 431 -6.87 -8.84 -5.52
C GLU A 431 -7.99 -8.12 -6.29
N GLU A 432 -8.78 -7.26 -5.61
CA GLU A 432 -9.86 -6.50 -6.23
C GLU A 432 -9.92 -5.09 -5.63
N GLY A 433 -10.15 -4.07 -6.48
CA GLY A 433 -10.24 -2.66 -6.10
C GLY A 433 -8.89 -1.94 -5.97
N ASP A 434 -7.82 -2.60 -6.38
CA ASP A 434 -6.45 -2.08 -6.51
C ASP A 434 -6.36 -0.78 -7.34
N THR A 435 -7.13 -0.65 -8.42
CA THR A 435 -7.18 0.56 -9.26
C THR A 435 -7.67 1.82 -8.53
N LEU A 436 -8.35 1.65 -7.40
CA LEU A 436 -8.92 2.69 -6.55
C LEU A 436 -8.16 2.84 -5.22
N ALA A 437 -7.12 2.04 -5.00
CA ALA A 437 -6.41 1.98 -3.74
C ALA A 437 -5.22 2.94 -3.71
N ASN A 438 -5.07 3.55 -2.53
CA ASN A 438 -3.86 4.20 -2.09
C ASN A 438 -3.21 3.31 -1.02
N LEU A 439 -1.92 3.10 -1.13
CA LEU A 439 -1.12 2.38 -0.15
C LEU A 439 -0.49 3.40 0.81
N TYR A 440 -0.48 3.06 2.09
CA TYR A 440 0.07 3.88 3.17
C TYR A 440 1.09 3.08 3.97
N ALA A 441 2.21 3.71 4.30
CA ALA A 441 3.12 3.28 5.35
C ALA A 441 3.15 4.37 6.42
N GLU A 442 2.69 4.01 7.62
CA GLU A 442 2.56 4.93 8.75
C GLU A 442 3.30 4.42 9.98
N CYS A 443 4.11 5.30 10.57
CA CYS A 443 4.81 5.05 11.84
C CYS A 443 4.33 6.06 12.88
N GLY A 444 3.91 5.57 14.05
CA GLY A 444 3.29 6.41 15.09
C GLY A 444 4.23 7.41 15.77
N GLY A 445 5.55 7.26 15.62
CA GLY A 445 6.55 8.16 16.17
C GLY A 445 6.39 8.39 17.68
N THR A 446 6.27 9.65 18.10
CA THR A 446 6.03 10.03 19.50
C THR A 446 4.61 9.77 19.99
N MET A 447 3.65 9.53 19.09
CA MET A 447 2.25 9.31 19.44
C MET A 447 1.97 7.87 19.89
N HIS A 448 2.66 6.91 19.28
CA HIS A 448 2.71 5.50 19.68
C HIS A 448 3.85 4.77 18.94
N LYS A 449 4.31 3.66 19.52
CA LYS A 449 5.44 2.85 19.01
C LYS A 449 5.09 1.84 17.90
N LEU A 450 3.96 2.01 17.21
CA LEU A 450 3.49 1.01 16.22
C LEU A 450 3.72 1.51 14.79
N ASN A 451 4.10 0.58 13.93
CA ASN A 451 4.37 0.77 12.51
C ASN A 451 3.41 -0.11 11.71
N THR A 452 2.84 0.46 10.66
CA THR A 452 1.75 -0.15 9.90
C THR A 452 1.91 0.12 8.42
N VAL A 453 1.45 -0.82 7.62
CA VAL A 453 1.31 -0.66 6.18
C VAL A 453 -0.05 -1.21 5.76
N TYR A 454 -0.80 -0.46 4.98
CA TYR A 454 -2.17 -0.80 4.64
C TYR A 454 -2.66 -0.09 3.38
N THR A 455 -3.85 -0.46 2.91
CA THR A 455 -4.50 0.19 1.78
C THR A 455 -5.81 0.87 2.17
N SER A 456 -6.04 2.04 1.59
CA SER A 456 -7.32 2.76 1.66
C SER A 456 -7.91 2.87 0.26
N PHE A 457 -9.19 2.57 0.12
CA PHE A 457 -9.90 2.58 -1.14
C PHE A 457 -10.71 3.85 -1.29
N ASN A 458 -10.67 4.45 -2.48
CA ASN A 458 -11.49 5.62 -2.82
C ASN A 458 -12.69 5.17 -3.67
N PRO A 459 -13.87 4.91 -3.06
CA PRO A 459 -15.01 4.31 -3.75
C PRO A 459 -15.65 5.22 -4.81
N ARG A 460 -15.44 6.53 -4.70
CA ARG A 460 -15.93 7.52 -5.66
C ARG A 460 -14.84 8.54 -5.98
N PRO A 461 -14.33 8.55 -7.21
CA PRO A 461 -13.54 9.66 -7.73
C PRO A 461 -14.26 11.01 -7.50
N SER A 462 -13.56 11.97 -6.92
CA SER A 462 -14.00 13.36 -6.80
C SER A 462 -12.82 14.30 -6.96
N ASP A 463 -13.03 15.46 -7.58
CA ASP A 463 -12.01 16.51 -7.72
C ASP A 463 -12.59 17.87 -7.32
N SER A 464 -11.72 18.76 -6.87
CA SER A 464 -12.07 20.12 -6.47
C SER A 464 -11.27 21.12 -7.31
N TYR A 465 -11.95 22.08 -7.95
CA TYR A 465 -11.29 23.14 -8.72
C TYR A 465 -11.77 24.53 -8.33
N ASN A 466 -10.96 25.56 -8.58
CA ASN A 466 -11.33 26.94 -8.30
C ASN A 466 -12.23 27.48 -9.43
N LEU A 467 -13.40 28.02 -9.08
CA LEU A 467 -14.29 28.66 -10.04
C LEU A 467 -13.64 29.84 -10.77
N ALA A 468 -12.71 30.54 -10.12
CA ALA A 468 -12.00 31.67 -10.73
C ALA A 468 -11.17 31.26 -11.96
N ASP A 469 -10.72 30.01 -12.03
CA ASP A 469 -9.92 29.46 -13.14
C ASP A 469 -10.81 28.94 -14.30
N SER A 470 -12.12 28.81 -14.08
CA SER A 470 -13.09 28.26 -15.05
C SER A 470 -14.12 29.29 -15.52
N ILE A 471 -14.42 30.30 -14.70
CA ILE A 471 -15.37 31.37 -14.97
C ILE A 471 -14.75 32.63 -14.40
N SER A 472 -14.70 33.73 -15.16
CA SER A 472 -14.08 35.00 -14.72
C SER A 472 -14.91 35.68 -13.60
N VAL A 473 -14.94 35.07 -12.41
CA VAL A 473 -15.63 35.53 -11.21
C VAL A 473 -14.59 35.90 -10.15
N GLY A 474 -14.77 37.05 -9.51
CA GLY A 474 -13.77 37.68 -8.63
C GLY A 474 -13.59 37.04 -7.24
N SER A 475 -13.98 35.78 -7.02
CA SER A 475 -13.85 35.09 -5.73
C SER A 475 -13.37 33.65 -5.88
N ASN A 476 -12.37 33.27 -5.07
CA ASN A 476 -11.82 31.92 -4.94
C ASN A 476 -12.84 30.95 -4.29
N ALA A 477 -13.88 30.57 -5.02
CA ALA A 477 -14.80 29.52 -4.60
C ALA A 477 -14.34 28.19 -5.18
N SER A 478 -13.96 27.23 -4.33
CA SER A 478 -13.67 25.87 -4.76
C SER A 478 -14.98 25.10 -4.94
N TRP A 479 -15.12 24.39 -6.07
CA TRP A 479 -16.25 23.53 -6.37
C TRP A 479 -15.77 22.09 -6.50
N THR A 480 -16.45 21.17 -5.82
CA THR A 480 -16.12 19.74 -5.84
C THR A 480 -17.15 18.99 -6.67
N VAL A 481 -16.69 18.25 -7.68
CA VAL A 481 -17.53 17.35 -8.48
C VAL A 481 -17.23 15.92 -8.08
N VAL A 482 -18.26 15.10 -7.99
CA VAL A 482 -18.17 13.67 -7.69
C VAL A 482 -18.65 12.91 -8.90
N SER A 483 -17.90 11.88 -9.32
CA SER A 483 -18.30 11.05 -10.45
C SER A 483 -19.63 10.34 -10.17
N LYS A 484 -20.51 10.29 -11.17
CA LYS A 484 -21.78 9.54 -11.12
C LYS A 484 -21.57 8.03 -11.16
N ARG A 485 -20.43 7.56 -11.70
CA ARG A 485 -20.12 6.13 -11.85
C ARG A 485 -19.48 5.59 -10.58
N THR A 486 -20.15 4.61 -9.98
CA THR A 486 -19.70 3.95 -8.76
C THR A 486 -18.96 2.65 -9.08
N TYR A 487 -18.02 2.27 -8.22
CA TYR A 487 -17.39 0.96 -8.30
C TYR A 487 -18.33 -0.13 -7.78
N THR A 488 -18.53 -1.19 -8.58
CA THR A 488 -19.52 -2.26 -8.31
C THR A 488 -18.90 -3.61 -7.96
N GLY A 489 -17.56 -3.70 -7.92
CA GLY A 489 -16.82 -4.91 -7.56
C GLY A 489 -16.69 -5.12 -6.05
N ASN A 490 -15.55 -5.64 -5.60
CA ASN A 490 -15.25 -5.81 -4.17
C ASN A 490 -13.91 -5.16 -3.85
N TYR A 491 -13.70 -4.82 -2.59
CA TYR A 491 -12.35 -4.61 -2.09
C TYR A 491 -11.87 -5.91 -1.48
N LYS A 492 -10.90 -6.58 -2.12
CA LYS A 492 -10.42 -7.89 -1.70
C LYS A 492 -8.92 -7.84 -1.43
N ILE A 493 -8.51 -8.24 -0.24
CA ILE A 493 -7.11 -8.30 0.19
C ILE A 493 -6.81 -9.72 0.65
N LYS A 494 -5.73 -10.30 0.15
CA LYS A 494 -5.19 -11.58 0.59
C LYS A 494 -3.95 -11.35 1.45
N TYR A 495 -3.90 -11.97 2.62
CA TYR A 495 -2.77 -11.94 3.54
C TYR A 495 -2.11 -13.32 3.59
N ILE A 496 -0.85 -13.40 3.19
CA ILE A 496 0.00 -14.59 3.23
C ILE A 496 0.95 -14.44 4.43
N MET A 497 0.97 -15.43 5.33
CA MET A 497 1.87 -15.42 6.48
C MET A 497 3.29 -15.78 6.06
N LEU A 498 4.27 -15.08 6.64
CA LEU A 498 5.68 -15.43 6.52
C LEU A 498 6.14 -16.16 7.79
N THR A 499 7.10 -17.07 7.61
CA THR A 499 7.59 -17.96 8.65
C THR A 499 9.08 -17.74 8.92
N ASP A 500 9.44 -17.75 10.19
CA ASP A 500 10.82 -17.69 10.67
C ASP A 500 11.58 -18.94 10.25
N GLU A 501 12.81 -18.79 9.76
CA GLU A 501 13.61 -19.92 9.27
C GLU A 501 13.94 -20.92 10.39
N ILE A 502 14.28 -20.46 11.59
CA ILE A 502 14.58 -21.34 12.73
C ILE A 502 13.32 -22.11 13.13
N THR A 503 12.16 -21.45 13.16
CA THR A 503 10.87 -22.12 13.38
C THR A 503 10.59 -23.16 12.29
N ALA A 504 10.80 -22.83 11.01
CA ALA A 504 10.60 -23.74 9.89
C ALA A 504 11.50 -24.98 10.00
N GLU A 505 12.80 -24.80 10.25
CA GLU A 505 13.78 -25.87 10.46
C GLU A 505 13.39 -26.75 11.65
N THR A 506 13.03 -26.14 12.78
CA THR A 506 12.60 -26.87 14.00
C THR A 506 11.35 -27.73 13.75
N LYS A 507 10.49 -27.31 12.82
CA LYS A 507 9.28 -28.04 12.42
C LYS A 507 9.52 -29.01 11.26
N GLY A 508 10.74 -29.07 10.72
CA GLY A 508 11.10 -29.92 9.59
C GLY A 508 10.41 -29.51 8.29
N LEU A 509 10.16 -28.21 8.10
CA LEU A 509 9.58 -27.67 6.87
C LEU A 509 10.65 -27.49 5.80
N THR A 510 10.30 -27.81 4.56
CA THR A 510 11.11 -27.54 3.38
C THR A 510 10.74 -26.18 2.76
N ASN A 511 11.63 -25.61 1.94
CA ASN A 511 11.47 -24.25 1.38
C ASN A 511 10.22 -24.05 0.51
N ASP A 512 9.59 -25.13 0.03
CA ASP A 512 8.32 -25.12 -0.72
C ASP A 512 7.08 -25.12 0.19
N GLN A 513 7.26 -25.27 1.51
CA GLN A 513 6.18 -25.37 2.50
C GLN A 513 5.98 -24.08 3.31
N TYR A 514 6.89 -23.11 3.19
CA TYR A 514 6.81 -21.83 3.87
C TYR A 514 7.46 -20.72 3.05
N PHE A 515 7.10 -19.47 3.34
CA PHE A 515 7.80 -18.30 2.83
C PHE A 515 8.61 -17.66 3.96
N LYS A 516 9.89 -17.39 3.72
CA LYS A 516 10.79 -16.75 4.70
C LYS A 516 10.21 -15.43 5.21
N ALA A 517 10.38 -15.14 6.50
CA ALA A 517 10.09 -13.84 7.10
C ALA A 517 11.10 -12.76 6.66
N SER A 518 11.15 -12.50 5.35
CA SER A 518 11.97 -11.46 4.73
C SER A 518 11.23 -10.86 3.52
N TYR A 519 11.75 -9.75 2.96
CA TYR A 519 11.19 -9.19 1.72
C TYR A 519 11.50 -10.08 0.51
N ALA A 520 12.57 -10.90 0.59
CA ALA A 520 12.81 -11.96 -0.37
C ALA A 520 11.71 -13.03 -0.32
N GLY A 521 11.31 -13.45 0.88
CA GLY A 521 10.17 -14.36 1.07
C GLY A 521 8.83 -13.74 0.65
N MET A 522 8.65 -12.43 0.81
CA MET A 522 7.51 -11.70 0.22
C MET A 522 7.54 -11.74 -1.31
N ALA A 523 8.69 -11.52 -1.94
CA ALA A 523 8.81 -11.59 -3.40
C ALA A 523 8.48 -13.01 -3.91
N ASP A 524 8.96 -14.04 -3.20
CA ASP A 524 8.67 -15.43 -3.52
C ASP A 524 7.19 -15.80 -3.35
N ALA A 525 6.56 -15.32 -2.27
CA ALA A 525 5.12 -15.48 -2.06
C ALA A 525 4.29 -14.83 -3.16
N TYR A 526 4.66 -13.61 -3.59
CA TYR A 526 3.95 -12.92 -4.67
C TYR A 526 4.17 -13.60 -6.02
N ARG A 527 5.40 -14.00 -6.32
CA ARG A 527 5.75 -14.75 -7.54
C ARG A 527 4.99 -16.07 -7.61
N SER A 528 4.95 -16.83 -6.51
CA SER A 528 4.17 -18.07 -6.40
C SER A 528 2.67 -17.83 -6.65
N TYR A 529 2.12 -16.75 -6.08
CA TYR A 529 0.75 -16.33 -6.33
C TYR A 529 0.49 -16.04 -7.83
N LEU A 530 1.40 -15.32 -8.50
CA LEU A 530 1.28 -15.01 -9.93
C LEU A 530 1.38 -16.25 -10.82
N ILE A 531 2.25 -17.19 -10.49
CA ILE A 531 2.37 -18.49 -11.19
C ILE A 531 1.07 -19.29 -11.02
N ASN A 532 0.55 -19.39 -9.80
CA ASN A 532 -0.71 -20.11 -9.52
C ASN A 532 -1.92 -19.49 -10.23
N LYS A 533 -1.90 -18.18 -10.49
CA LYS A 533 -2.93 -17.47 -11.26
C LYS A 533 -2.74 -17.59 -12.78
N GLY A 534 -1.63 -18.16 -13.25
CA GLY A 534 -1.29 -18.25 -14.67
C GLY A 534 -0.84 -16.93 -15.29
N VAL A 535 -0.38 -15.98 -14.48
CA VAL A 535 0.20 -14.71 -14.97
C VAL A 535 1.64 -14.92 -15.41
N LEU A 536 2.43 -15.67 -14.62
CA LEU A 536 3.78 -16.09 -14.96
C LEU A 536 3.75 -17.58 -15.31
N THR A 537 3.99 -17.93 -16.57
CA THR A 537 3.76 -19.29 -17.07
C THR A 537 5.03 -20.01 -17.50
N GLU A 538 5.88 -19.36 -18.30
CA GLU A 538 7.09 -19.96 -18.87
C GLU A 538 8.34 -19.20 -18.42
N LYS A 539 9.38 -19.94 -18.02
CA LYS A 539 10.70 -19.36 -17.77
C LYS A 539 11.33 -18.90 -19.08
N LEU A 540 12.15 -17.86 -19.00
CA LEU A 540 12.92 -17.35 -20.12
C LEU A 540 13.84 -18.44 -20.70
N THR A 541 13.97 -18.44 -22.03
CA THR A 541 14.96 -19.28 -22.71
C THR A 541 16.30 -18.52 -22.74
N PRO A 542 17.37 -19.04 -22.11
CA PRO A 542 18.64 -18.34 -22.05
C PRO A 542 19.30 -18.26 -23.43
N SER A 543 19.91 -17.10 -23.74
CA SER A 543 20.68 -16.84 -24.94
C SER A 543 22.19 -16.83 -24.67
N GLU A 544 23.03 -16.96 -25.71
CA GLU A 544 24.49 -16.80 -25.61
C GLU A 544 24.91 -15.40 -25.14
N THR A 545 24.05 -14.40 -25.35
CA THR A 545 24.29 -13.00 -24.99
C THR A 545 23.02 -12.38 -24.45
N LEU A 546 23.12 -11.48 -23.46
CA LEU A 546 21.96 -10.76 -22.94
C LEU A 546 21.23 -9.96 -24.02
N PRO A 547 19.89 -9.83 -23.96
CA PRO A 547 19.16 -8.89 -24.81
C PRO A 547 19.66 -7.45 -24.62
N LEU A 548 20.05 -6.79 -25.71
CA LEU A 548 20.24 -5.33 -25.74
C LEU A 548 18.95 -4.67 -26.24
N TYR A 549 18.41 -3.74 -25.46
CA TYR A 549 17.34 -2.87 -25.94
C TYR A 549 17.94 -1.61 -26.57
N PHE A 550 17.57 -1.34 -27.81
CA PHE A 550 18.03 -0.18 -28.57
C PHE A 550 16.82 0.59 -29.09
N GLU A 551 16.50 1.72 -28.49
CA GLU A 551 15.47 2.63 -29.00
C GLU A 551 16.09 3.67 -29.93
N SER A 552 15.41 3.90 -31.05
CA SER A 552 15.79 4.92 -32.02
C SER A 552 14.62 5.81 -32.40
N PHE A 553 14.94 7.02 -32.86
CA PHE A 553 13.97 7.96 -33.41
C PHE A 553 13.93 7.90 -34.94
N GLY A 554 12.73 7.86 -35.51
CA GLY A 554 12.50 7.84 -36.96
C GLY A 554 12.66 9.23 -37.58
N THR A 555 11.61 10.05 -37.54
CA THR A 555 11.61 11.41 -38.13
C THR A 555 11.13 12.48 -37.16
N VAL A 556 11.61 13.71 -37.36
CA VAL A 556 11.13 14.91 -36.67
C VAL A 556 10.81 16.01 -37.69
N GLN A 557 9.88 16.90 -37.36
CA GLN A 557 9.60 18.08 -38.17
C GLN A 557 10.63 19.17 -37.87
N THR A 558 11.23 19.73 -38.91
CA THR A 558 12.23 20.82 -38.81
C THR A 558 11.90 21.95 -39.75
N LEU A 559 12.33 23.17 -39.43
CA LEU A 559 12.11 24.33 -40.29
C LEU A 559 13.30 24.55 -41.22
N GLU A 560 13.10 24.35 -42.51
CA GLU A 560 14.08 24.70 -43.55
C GLU A 560 13.67 25.97 -44.30
N LYS A 561 14.66 26.70 -44.84
CA LYS A 561 14.40 27.89 -45.65
C LYS A 561 14.36 27.54 -47.13
N PHE A 562 13.17 27.64 -47.74
CA PHE A 562 13.00 27.59 -49.19
C PHE A 562 12.72 29.00 -49.73
N PHE A 563 13.64 29.57 -50.51
CA PHE A 563 13.57 30.97 -50.99
C PHE A 563 13.29 32.00 -49.87
N SER A 564 13.97 31.87 -48.73
CA SER A 564 13.80 32.71 -47.52
C SER A 564 12.45 32.57 -46.81
N VAL A 565 11.57 31.66 -47.26
CA VAL A 565 10.34 31.29 -46.57
C VAL A 565 10.63 30.06 -45.71
N PRO A 566 10.37 30.10 -44.39
CA PRO A 566 10.46 28.90 -43.56
C PRO A 566 9.35 27.92 -43.97
N ILE A 567 9.73 26.69 -44.29
CA ILE A 567 8.83 25.57 -44.55
C ILE A 567 9.16 24.43 -43.59
N GLU A 568 8.12 23.76 -43.10
CA GLU A 568 8.30 22.54 -42.32
C GLU A 568 8.67 21.38 -43.25
N VAL A 569 9.73 20.68 -42.91
CA VAL A 569 10.19 19.49 -43.61
C VAL A 569 10.45 18.36 -42.62
N GLU A 570 10.09 17.16 -43.04
CA GLU A 570 10.36 15.94 -42.30
C GLU A 570 11.84 15.55 -42.47
N THR A 571 12.54 15.49 -41.36
CA THR A 571 13.98 15.21 -41.28
C THR A 571 14.21 13.87 -40.57
N PRO A 572 14.89 12.89 -41.22
CA PRO A 572 15.16 11.59 -40.61
C PRO A 572 16.29 11.67 -39.59
N LEU A 573 16.05 11.12 -38.41
CA LEU A 573 17.03 10.95 -37.33
C LEU A 573 17.74 9.60 -37.44
N THR A 574 17.00 8.54 -37.79
CA THR A 574 17.56 7.20 -38.07
C THR A 574 16.71 6.49 -39.12
N THR A 575 17.32 6.12 -40.24
CA THR A 575 16.66 5.37 -41.33
C THR A 575 16.76 3.86 -41.12
N PHE A 576 15.99 3.09 -41.90
CA PHE A 576 16.08 1.61 -41.86
C PHE A 576 17.46 1.09 -42.30
N GLU A 577 18.15 1.77 -43.21
CA GLU A 577 19.53 1.42 -43.60
C GLU A 577 20.54 1.73 -42.49
N ASP A 578 20.32 2.83 -41.75
CA ASP A 578 21.14 3.15 -40.58
C ASP A 578 20.99 2.07 -39.50
N LEU A 579 19.77 1.56 -39.28
CA LEU A 579 19.52 0.46 -38.34
C LEU A 579 20.25 -0.83 -38.74
N LYS A 580 20.32 -1.18 -40.03
CA LYS A 580 21.15 -2.31 -40.50
C LYS A 580 22.63 -2.06 -40.25
N THR A 581 23.10 -0.83 -40.44
CA THR A 581 24.49 -0.45 -40.17
C THR A 581 24.82 -0.62 -38.69
N ILE A 582 23.95 -0.12 -37.81
CA ILE A 582 24.06 -0.28 -36.36
C ILE A 582 24.03 -1.78 -35.97
N ALA A 583 23.09 -2.55 -36.53
CA ALA A 583 23.02 -3.99 -36.26
C ALA A 583 24.31 -4.73 -36.64
N ASN A 584 24.89 -4.42 -37.81
CA ASN A 584 26.16 -5.00 -38.23
C ASN A 584 27.32 -4.60 -37.31
N ASP A 585 27.36 -3.34 -36.87
CA ASP A 585 28.36 -2.83 -35.92
C ASP A 585 28.29 -3.54 -34.56
N LEU A 586 27.08 -3.72 -34.02
CA LEU A 586 26.83 -4.40 -32.76
C LEU A 586 27.20 -5.89 -32.85
N SER A 587 26.78 -6.55 -33.93
CA SER A 587 27.12 -7.95 -34.21
C SER A 587 28.62 -8.16 -34.36
N ALA A 588 29.33 -7.26 -35.06
CA ALA A 588 30.79 -7.28 -35.18
C ALA A 588 31.50 -7.08 -33.82
N SER A 589 30.83 -6.45 -32.87
CA SER A 589 31.32 -6.24 -31.49
C SER A 589 30.95 -7.38 -30.54
N GLY A 590 30.30 -8.44 -31.04
CA GLY A 590 29.89 -9.62 -30.25
C GLY A 590 28.48 -9.55 -29.66
N ILE A 591 27.72 -8.48 -29.92
CA ILE A 591 26.37 -8.28 -29.41
C ILE A 591 25.37 -8.89 -30.41
N LYS A 592 24.86 -10.10 -30.10
CA LYS A 592 24.03 -10.87 -31.02
C LYS A 592 22.53 -10.74 -30.75
N SER A 593 22.13 -10.64 -29.48
CA SER A 593 20.73 -10.50 -29.07
C SER A 593 20.35 -9.03 -28.97
N VAL A 594 19.62 -8.50 -29.96
CA VAL A 594 19.23 -7.09 -30.01
C VAL A 594 17.72 -6.96 -30.26
N ASN A 595 17.06 -6.15 -29.45
CA ASN A 595 15.68 -5.72 -29.61
C ASN A 595 15.66 -4.23 -29.96
N MET A 596 15.24 -3.90 -31.19
CA MET A 596 15.16 -2.54 -31.70
C MET A 596 13.76 -1.96 -31.54
N ILE A 597 13.66 -0.85 -30.81
CA ILE A 597 12.41 -0.13 -30.54
C ILE A 597 12.35 1.06 -31.48
N LEU A 598 11.35 1.09 -32.36
CA LEU A 598 11.26 2.08 -33.44
C LEU A 598 10.24 3.15 -33.08
N LYS A 599 10.71 4.28 -32.51
CA LYS A 599 9.86 5.39 -32.09
C LYS A 599 9.75 6.47 -33.15
N GLY A 600 8.53 6.84 -33.49
CA GLY A 600 8.29 7.92 -34.45
C GLY A 600 8.70 7.59 -35.88
N TYR A 601 8.54 6.32 -36.29
CA TYR A 601 8.77 5.88 -37.67
C TYR A 601 7.50 5.94 -38.53
N THR A 602 6.34 6.13 -37.90
CA THR A 602 5.02 6.10 -38.52
C THR A 602 4.26 7.41 -38.27
N ASN A 603 3.20 7.65 -39.05
CA ASN A 603 2.09 8.56 -38.73
C ASN A 603 2.42 9.99 -38.20
N GLY A 604 3.44 10.67 -38.75
CA GLY A 604 3.82 12.03 -38.37
C GLY A 604 5.23 12.17 -37.79
N GLY A 605 5.88 11.04 -37.47
CA GLY A 605 7.20 11.03 -36.85
C GLY A 605 7.12 10.88 -35.33
N VAL A 606 8.09 11.43 -34.61
CA VAL A 606 8.16 11.35 -33.13
C VAL A 606 6.92 11.94 -32.43
N VAL A 607 6.25 12.89 -33.07
CA VAL A 607 4.92 13.35 -32.67
C VAL A 607 3.91 12.71 -33.63
N SER A 608 3.29 11.62 -33.19
CA SER A 608 2.41 10.80 -34.03
C SER A 608 0.94 11.03 -33.72
N GLY A 609 0.13 10.90 -34.78
CA GLY A 609 -1.33 10.79 -34.65
C GLY A 609 -1.79 9.41 -34.21
N VAL A 610 -3.11 9.22 -34.20
CA VAL A 610 -3.74 7.94 -33.85
C VAL A 610 -3.23 6.79 -34.75
N PRO A 611 -2.99 5.59 -34.20
CA PRO A 611 -2.40 4.47 -34.93
C PRO A 611 -3.40 3.65 -35.79
N THR A 612 -4.44 4.24 -36.37
CA THR A 612 -5.44 3.50 -37.18
C THR A 612 -4.98 3.14 -38.58
N SER A 613 -4.14 3.97 -39.22
CA SER A 613 -3.57 3.70 -40.55
C SER A 613 -2.06 3.71 -40.47
N VAL A 614 -1.45 2.56 -40.20
CA VAL A 614 -0.01 2.43 -40.01
C VAL A 614 0.71 2.66 -41.33
N LYS A 615 1.49 3.74 -41.44
CA LYS A 615 2.31 4.04 -42.61
C LYS A 615 3.70 4.48 -42.19
N PHE A 616 4.73 3.81 -42.70
CA PHE A 616 6.11 4.19 -42.43
C PHE A 616 6.50 5.42 -43.24
N GLN A 617 7.24 6.32 -42.60
CA GLN A 617 7.62 7.59 -43.21
C GLN A 617 8.58 7.39 -44.38
N LYS A 618 8.33 8.12 -45.48
CA LYS A 618 9.14 7.98 -46.71
C LYS A 618 10.60 8.35 -46.47
N LYS A 619 10.89 9.29 -45.55
CA LYS A 619 12.24 9.76 -45.27
C LYS A 619 13.11 8.73 -44.52
N VAL A 620 12.51 7.75 -43.85
CA VAL A 620 13.23 6.63 -43.22
C VAL A 620 13.30 5.38 -44.10
N GLY A 621 12.57 5.36 -45.22
CA GLY A 621 12.55 4.27 -46.20
C GLY A 621 11.15 3.82 -46.63
N GLY A 622 10.09 4.28 -45.96
CA GLY A 622 8.71 3.88 -46.23
C GLY A 622 8.43 2.41 -45.94
N ASP A 623 7.25 1.94 -46.35
CA ASP A 623 6.79 0.56 -46.10
C ASP A 623 7.72 -0.49 -46.76
N ASP A 624 8.25 -0.19 -47.95
CA ASP A 624 9.20 -1.06 -48.65
C ASP A 624 10.53 -1.18 -47.88
N GLY A 625 11.04 -0.05 -47.35
CA GLY A 625 12.26 -0.05 -46.53
C GLY A 625 12.07 -0.76 -45.20
N TYR A 626 10.88 -0.66 -44.60
CA TYR A 626 10.52 -1.41 -43.40
C TYR A 626 10.48 -2.92 -43.69
N ALA A 627 9.81 -3.34 -44.76
CA ALA A 627 9.73 -4.76 -45.12
C ALA A 627 11.12 -5.37 -45.37
N ASP A 628 12.02 -4.63 -46.03
CA ASP A 628 13.40 -5.04 -46.27
C ASP A 628 14.22 -5.11 -44.97
N PHE A 629 14.06 -4.13 -44.07
CA PHE A 629 14.67 -4.17 -42.74
C PHE A 629 14.14 -5.30 -41.88
N LEU A 630 12.84 -5.56 -41.88
CA LEU A 630 12.20 -6.66 -41.16
C LEU A 630 12.71 -8.01 -41.66
N ALA A 631 12.89 -8.19 -42.97
CA ALA A 631 13.50 -9.38 -43.54
C ALA A 631 14.96 -9.57 -43.08
N TYR A 632 15.75 -8.49 -43.09
CA TYR A 632 17.11 -8.50 -42.55
C TYR A 632 17.13 -8.85 -41.05
N ALA A 633 16.25 -8.25 -40.26
CA ALA A 633 16.17 -8.47 -38.82
C ALA A 633 15.81 -9.92 -38.50
N ASN A 634 14.79 -10.47 -39.15
CA ASN A 634 14.38 -11.87 -39.01
C ASN A 634 15.51 -12.85 -39.39
N ALA A 635 16.28 -12.54 -40.44
CA ALA A 635 17.41 -13.38 -40.85
C ALA A 635 18.58 -13.37 -39.85
N ASN A 636 18.70 -12.33 -39.02
CA ASN A 636 19.76 -12.16 -38.03
C ASN A 636 19.28 -12.34 -36.58
N GLY A 637 18.02 -12.72 -36.36
CA GLY A 637 17.45 -12.89 -35.02
C GLY A 637 17.30 -11.59 -34.22
N ILE A 638 17.10 -10.46 -34.90
CA ILE A 638 16.91 -9.14 -34.27
C ILE A 638 15.42 -8.93 -34.02
N GLY A 639 15.06 -8.57 -32.79
CA GLY A 639 13.72 -8.17 -32.43
C GLY A 639 13.40 -6.77 -32.97
N VAL A 640 12.22 -6.58 -33.59
CA VAL A 640 11.79 -5.30 -34.16
C VAL A 640 10.43 -4.92 -33.59
N TYR A 641 10.40 -3.83 -32.83
CA TYR A 641 9.24 -3.34 -32.08
C TYR A 641 8.92 -1.90 -32.49
N PRO A 642 8.17 -1.69 -33.58
CA PRO A 642 7.54 -0.41 -33.84
C PRO A 642 6.68 0.01 -32.64
N SER A 643 6.90 1.24 -32.17
CA SER A 643 6.22 1.80 -31.00
C SER A 643 4.99 2.60 -31.42
N PHE A 644 3.84 2.27 -30.82
CA PHE A 644 2.55 2.91 -31.02
C PHE A 644 1.94 3.26 -29.67
N ASP A 645 1.60 4.53 -29.48
CA ASP A 645 0.89 4.98 -28.29
C ASP A 645 -0.61 5.06 -28.59
N PHE A 646 -1.42 4.32 -27.83
CA PHE A 646 -2.88 4.29 -27.93
C PHE A 646 -3.56 5.18 -26.88
N MET A 647 -2.82 5.61 -25.85
CA MET A 647 -3.36 6.44 -24.77
C MET A 647 -3.16 7.92 -25.05
N TYR A 648 -2.12 8.28 -25.80
CA TYR A 648 -1.72 9.66 -26.01
C TYR A 648 -1.43 9.96 -27.47
N VAL A 649 -2.15 10.94 -28.01
CA VAL A 649 -2.10 11.26 -29.45
C VAL A 649 -2.01 12.75 -29.67
N ASP A 650 -1.34 13.16 -30.75
CA ASP A 650 -1.34 14.56 -31.15
C ASP A 650 -2.64 14.90 -31.88
N ALA A 651 -3.55 15.62 -31.21
CA ALA A 651 -4.83 16.02 -31.80
C ALA A 651 -4.69 17.04 -32.94
N THR A 652 -3.54 17.67 -33.15
CA THR A 652 -3.33 18.52 -34.34
C THR A 652 -3.26 17.69 -35.63
N THR A 653 -3.06 16.38 -35.50
CA THR A 653 -2.97 15.44 -36.63
C THR A 653 -4.29 14.73 -36.96
N ASP A 654 -5.37 15.00 -36.19
CA ASP A 654 -6.72 14.45 -36.38
C ASP A 654 -7.26 14.80 -37.78
N LYS A 655 -7.72 13.78 -38.52
CA LYS A 655 -8.24 13.89 -39.89
C LYS A 655 -9.66 13.30 -39.96
N LEU A 656 -10.49 13.92 -40.80
CA LEU A 656 -11.80 13.35 -41.14
C LEU A 656 -11.66 11.89 -41.60
N PHE A 657 -12.37 11.00 -40.91
CA PHE A 657 -12.44 9.55 -41.17
C PHE A 657 -11.14 8.77 -40.85
N ASP A 658 -10.33 9.23 -39.91
CA ASP A 658 -9.14 8.50 -39.44
C ASP A 658 -9.43 7.53 -38.27
N GLY A 659 -10.70 7.25 -37.96
CA GLY A 659 -11.10 6.33 -36.89
C GLY A 659 -11.05 6.94 -35.48
N PHE A 660 -10.54 8.16 -35.34
CA PHE A 660 -10.60 8.96 -34.11
C PHE A 660 -11.43 10.22 -34.34
N THR A 661 -12.04 10.73 -33.30
CA THR A 661 -12.70 12.03 -33.35
C THR A 661 -12.47 12.70 -32.02
N PHE A 662 -11.67 13.78 -32.02
CA PHE A 662 -11.31 14.50 -30.80
C PHE A 662 -12.50 14.79 -29.87
N ARG A 663 -13.65 15.19 -30.43
CA ARG A 663 -14.84 15.51 -29.62
C ARG A 663 -15.46 14.30 -28.90
N LYS A 664 -15.35 13.11 -29.48
CA LYS A 664 -16.03 11.89 -29.05
C LYS A 664 -15.10 10.96 -28.28
N ASP A 665 -13.86 10.84 -28.74
CA ASP A 665 -12.94 9.78 -28.34
C ASP A 665 -11.78 10.31 -27.47
N ALA A 666 -11.70 11.62 -27.20
CA ALA A 666 -10.78 12.18 -26.21
C ALA A 666 -11.38 12.14 -24.80
N ALA A 667 -10.58 11.72 -23.83
CA ALA A 667 -10.98 11.63 -22.44
C ALA A 667 -11.22 13.00 -21.81
N ARG A 668 -12.14 13.04 -20.85
CA ARG A 668 -12.57 14.27 -20.19
C ARG A 668 -12.27 14.28 -18.71
N THR A 669 -12.02 15.48 -18.19
CA THR A 669 -11.91 15.77 -16.77
C THR A 669 -13.28 15.74 -16.10
N ILE A 670 -13.31 15.76 -14.76
CA ILE A 670 -14.56 15.65 -13.98
C ILE A 670 -15.58 16.77 -14.23
N ASP A 671 -15.15 17.87 -14.85
CA ASP A 671 -15.98 19.00 -15.28
C ASP A 671 -16.18 19.05 -16.81
N ASP A 672 -16.05 17.89 -17.47
CA ASP A 672 -16.31 17.66 -18.90
C ASP A 672 -15.34 18.35 -19.89
N ARG A 673 -14.15 18.77 -19.43
CA ARG A 673 -13.11 19.38 -20.31
C ARG A 673 -12.14 18.33 -20.85
N PHE A 674 -11.70 18.49 -22.09
CA PHE A 674 -10.63 17.64 -22.64
C PHE A 674 -9.34 17.80 -21.84
N THR A 675 -8.63 16.70 -21.61
CA THR A 675 -7.34 16.69 -20.91
C THR A 675 -6.19 16.24 -21.81
N GLN A 676 -4.98 16.46 -21.31
CA GLN A 676 -3.73 16.15 -21.97
C GLN A 676 -2.78 15.49 -20.99
N LYS A 677 -1.79 14.76 -21.51
CA LYS A 677 -0.73 14.19 -20.67
C LYS A 677 0.04 15.29 -19.97
N LYS A 678 0.31 15.04 -18.69
CA LYS A 678 1.09 15.92 -17.84
C LYS A 678 2.38 15.20 -17.46
N THR A 679 3.47 15.94 -17.40
CA THR A 679 4.78 15.43 -16.97
C THR A 679 5.31 16.30 -15.86
N TYR A 680 5.95 15.70 -14.86
CA TYR A 680 6.59 16.45 -13.80
C TYR A 680 7.83 17.18 -14.34
N ASP A 681 7.84 18.51 -14.24
CA ASP A 681 8.97 19.33 -14.62
C ASP A 681 9.84 19.60 -13.39
N TYR A 682 11.11 19.21 -13.48
CA TYR A 682 12.07 19.32 -12.39
C TYR A 682 12.51 20.77 -12.12
N VAL A 683 12.45 21.65 -13.11
CA VAL A 683 12.80 23.08 -12.97
C VAL A 683 11.66 23.83 -12.29
N TYR A 684 10.43 23.59 -12.72
CA TYR A 684 9.25 24.24 -12.16
C TYR A 684 8.71 23.56 -10.90
N GLN A 685 9.18 22.35 -10.58
CA GLN A 685 8.71 21.53 -9.46
C GLN A 685 7.19 21.32 -9.49
N THR A 686 6.64 21.18 -10.69
CA THR A 686 5.19 21.05 -10.93
C THR A 686 4.91 20.24 -12.18
N PHE A 687 3.68 19.79 -12.34
CA PHE A 687 3.24 19.11 -13.56
C PHE A 687 2.97 20.15 -14.67
N VAL A 688 3.59 19.92 -15.83
CA VAL A 688 3.38 20.71 -17.05
C VAL A 688 2.72 19.83 -18.11
N THR A 689 1.88 20.46 -18.94
CA THR A 689 1.20 19.76 -20.02
C THR A 689 2.13 19.57 -21.21
N ASN A 690 2.13 18.38 -21.81
CA ASN A 690 3.03 18.04 -22.92
C ASN A 690 2.38 18.18 -24.32
N GLY A 691 1.13 18.61 -24.41
CA GLY A 691 0.39 18.80 -25.66
C GLY A 691 -0.33 17.56 -26.21
N LEU A 692 -0.03 16.36 -25.72
CA LEU A 692 -0.64 15.12 -26.19
C LEU A 692 -2.00 14.90 -25.54
N VAL A 693 -3.03 14.68 -26.34
CA VAL A 693 -4.40 14.47 -25.89
C VAL A 693 -4.55 13.05 -25.38
N LEU A 694 -5.24 12.92 -24.25
CA LEU A 694 -5.57 11.62 -23.67
C LEU A 694 -6.75 11.00 -24.43
N VAL A 695 -6.58 9.78 -24.90
CA VAL A 695 -7.61 8.98 -25.58
C VAL A 695 -8.50 8.30 -24.52
N SER A 696 -9.81 8.31 -24.76
CA SER A 696 -10.77 7.61 -23.91
C SER A 696 -10.55 6.09 -23.99
N PRO A 697 -10.58 5.36 -22.86
CA PRO A 697 -10.52 3.90 -22.86
C PRO A 697 -11.58 3.25 -23.76
N SER A 698 -12.75 3.92 -23.90
CA SER A 698 -13.85 3.45 -24.75
C SER A 698 -13.51 3.41 -26.26
N ALA A 699 -12.47 4.13 -26.69
CA ALA A 699 -12.03 4.18 -28.07
C ALA A 699 -10.99 3.11 -28.42
N LEU A 700 -10.38 2.45 -27.42
CA LEU A 700 -9.25 1.54 -27.61
C LEU A 700 -9.59 0.38 -28.55
N ASP A 701 -10.75 -0.26 -28.38
CA ASP A 701 -11.17 -1.40 -29.22
C ASP A 701 -11.34 -1.01 -30.69
N VAL A 702 -11.92 0.16 -30.95
CA VAL A 702 -12.13 0.66 -32.32
C VAL A 702 -10.80 0.99 -32.99
N ILE A 703 -9.92 1.70 -32.28
CA ILE A 703 -8.59 2.06 -32.78
C ILE A 703 -7.75 0.80 -33.03
N TYR A 704 -7.81 -0.18 -32.11
CA TYR A 704 -7.07 -1.43 -32.23
C TYR A 704 -7.48 -2.25 -33.45
N LYS A 705 -8.78 -2.34 -33.72
CA LYS A 705 -9.31 -3.09 -34.86
C LYS A 705 -8.77 -2.57 -36.20
N ASP A 706 -8.75 -1.26 -36.38
CA ASP A 706 -8.23 -0.67 -37.60
C ASP A 706 -6.69 -0.79 -37.66
N PHE A 707 -6.01 -0.62 -36.51
CA PHE A 707 -4.57 -0.80 -36.38
C PHE A 707 -4.12 -2.20 -36.81
N ILE A 708 -4.70 -3.26 -36.25
CA ILE A 708 -4.23 -4.63 -36.46
C ILE A 708 -4.42 -5.05 -37.93
N ASP A 709 -5.52 -4.62 -38.55
CA ASP A 709 -5.79 -4.87 -39.96
C ASP A 709 -4.73 -4.27 -40.88
N GLU A 710 -4.15 -3.12 -40.54
CA GLU A 710 -3.11 -2.46 -41.35
C GLU A 710 -1.71 -2.96 -40.99
N TYR A 711 -1.40 -3.12 -39.70
CA TYR A 711 -0.07 -3.52 -39.25
C TYR A 711 0.29 -4.94 -39.70
N THR A 712 -0.66 -5.88 -39.61
CA THR A 712 -0.43 -7.27 -40.05
C THR A 712 -0.14 -7.38 -41.55
N LYS A 713 -0.69 -6.49 -42.39
CA LYS A 713 -0.40 -6.45 -43.84
C LYS A 713 1.05 -6.05 -44.15
N LEU A 714 1.67 -5.24 -43.28
CA LEU A 714 3.07 -4.80 -43.43
C LEU A 714 4.06 -5.87 -42.95
N GLY A 715 3.59 -6.86 -42.20
CA GLY A 715 4.43 -7.83 -41.49
C GLY A 715 4.98 -7.28 -40.18
N TYR A 716 5.18 -8.16 -39.22
CA TYR A 716 5.63 -7.80 -37.88
C TYR A 716 6.55 -8.87 -37.29
N ASN A 717 7.34 -8.46 -36.30
CA ASN A 717 8.15 -9.32 -35.45
C ASN A 717 7.73 -9.19 -33.97
N GLY A 718 7.49 -7.96 -33.54
CA GLY A 718 6.81 -7.63 -32.29
C GLY A 718 6.17 -6.25 -32.39
N VAL A 719 5.61 -5.78 -31.28
CA VAL A 719 5.01 -4.45 -31.18
C VAL A 719 5.31 -3.86 -29.81
N SER A 720 5.54 -2.54 -29.76
CA SER A 720 5.56 -1.81 -28.49
C SER A 720 4.30 -0.96 -28.37
N PHE A 721 3.54 -1.15 -27.29
CA PHE A 721 2.37 -0.34 -26.96
C PHE A 721 2.68 0.77 -25.94
N SER A 722 3.96 0.97 -25.62
CA SER A 722 4.46 2.05 -24.77
C SER A 722 3.63 2.25 -23.50
N THR A 723 2.90 3.37 -23.42
CA THR A 723 2.27 3.86 -22.19
C THR A 723 1.07 3.04 -21.70
N LEU A 724 0.55 2.11 -22.50
CA LEU A 724 -0.48 1.16 -22.05
C LEU A 724 0.00 0.30 -20.87
N GLY A 725 1.31 0.09 -20.74
CA GLY A 725 1.92 -0.55 -19.57
C GLY A 725 2.10 0.39 -18.38
N SER A 726 2.15 1.70 -18.57
CA SER A 726 2.64 2.63 -17.56
C SER A 726 1.53 3.45 -16.89
N ASP A 727 0.52 3.86 -17.66
CA ASP A 727 -0.45 4.88 -17.27
C ASP A 727 -1.86 4.26 -17.17
N LEU A 728 -2.68 4.73 -16.23
CA LEU A 728 -4.07 4.28 -16.05
C LEU A 728 -4.97 5.48 -15.77
N ASN A 729 -5.77 5.90 -16.75
CA ASN A 729 -6.58 7.12 -16.63
C ASN A 729 -8.07 6.81 -16.66
N SER A 730 -8.87 7.58 -15.93
CA SER A 730 -10.34 7.56 -16.02
C SER A 730 -10.82 8.27 -17.29
N ASP A 731 -12.14 8.34 -17.48
CA ASP A 731 -12.80 9.27 -18.39
C ASP A 731 -14.09 9.76 -17.72
N PHE A 732 -14.22 11.05 -17.47
CA PHE A 732 -15.39 11.60 -16.77
C PHE A 732 -16.42 12.23 -17.71
N ASP A 733 -16.47 11.77 -18.96
CA ASP A 733 -17.53 12.14 -19.91
C ASP A 733 -18.93 12.06 -19.29
N GLU A 734 -19.75 13.10 -19.48
CA GLU A 734 -21.07 13.20 -18.85
C GLU A 734 -22.05 12.12 -19.32
N GLU A 735 -21.92 11.64 -20.56
CA GLU A 735 -22.80 10.63 -21.15
C GLU A 735 -22.32 9.23 -20.77
N ASN A 736 -21.02 8.96 -20.88
CA ASN A 736 -20.43 7.64 -20.64
C ASN A 736 -19.15 7.72 -19.78
N PRO A 737 -19.26 7.94 -18.46
CA PRO A 737 -18.09 7.98 -17.59
C PRO A 737 -17.46 6.57 -17.44
N TYR A 738 -16.14 6.51 -17.35
CA TYR A 738 -15.30 5.36 -17.02
C TYR A 738 -14.44 5.72 -15.80
N ASN A 739 -14.47 4.90 -14.75
CA ASN A 739 -13.48 5.01 -13.67
C ASN A 739 -12.22 4.20 -14.03
N ARG A 740 -11.16 4.32 -13.22
CA ARG A 740 -9.89 3.58 -13.43
C ARG A 740 -10.06 2.07 -13.56
N GLU A 741 -11.04 1.46 -12.89
CA GLU A 741 -11.29 0.02 -13.02
C GLU A 741 -11.85 -0.33 -14.39
N ASP A 742 -12.79 0.47 -14.90
CA ASP A 742 -13.32 0.28 -16.24
C ASP A 742 -12.20 0.43 -17.27
N SER A 743 -11.33 1.44 -17.12
CA SER A 743 -10.16 1.63 -17.97
C SER A 743 -9.19 0.46 -17.91
N ARG A 744 -8.91 -0.08 -16.71
CA ARG A 744 -8.05 -1.26 -16.55
C ARG A 744 -8.62 -2.44 -17.32
N LYS A 745 -9.94 -2.64 -17.26
CA LYS A 745 -10.60 -3.70 -18.01
C LYS A 745 -10.44 -3.53 -19.52
N GLU A 746 -10.67 -2.34 -20.07
CA GLU A 746 -10.48 -2.09 -21.50
C GLU A 746 -9.02 -2.32 -21.95
N ILE A 747 -8.04 -1.93 -21.12
CA ILE A 747 -6.61 -2.17 -21.39
C ILE A 747 -6.30 -3.68 -21.36
N VAL A 748 -6.79 -4.41 -20.37
CA VAL A 748 -6.60 -5.86 -20.27
C VAL A 748 -7.25 -6.58 -21.46
N ASP A 749 -8.48 -6.19 -21.84
CA ASP A 749 -9.17 -6.76 -23.00
C ASP A 749 -8.44 -6.43 -24.31
N PHE A 750 -7.85 -5.23 -24.44
CA PHE A 750 -6.97 -4.85 -25.55
C PHE A 750 -5.72 -5.75 -25.60
N LEU A 751 -5.00 -5.88 -24.49
CA LEU A 751 -3.74 -6.63 -24.45
C LEU A 751 -3.95 -8.12 -24.67
N ALA A 752 -5.05 -8.68 -24.16
CA ALA A 752 -5.42 -10.07 -24.42
C ALA A 752 -5.65 -10.34 -25.91
N LYS A 753 -6.33 -9.43 -26.63
CA LYS A 753 -6.51 -9.53 -28.09
C LYS A 753 -5.17 -9.38 -28.82
N ALA A 754 -4.35 -8.42 -28.42
CA ALA A 754 -3.04 -8.22 -29.02
C ALA A 754 -2.10 -9.40 -28.82
N ASP A 755 -2.17 -10.07 -27.68
CA ASP A 755 -1.40 -11.28 -27.40
C ASP A 755 -1.88 -12.44 -28.29
N GLU A 756 -3.20 -12.62 -28.45
CA GLU A 756 -3.77 -13.60 -29.38
C GLU A 756 -3.37 -13.34 -30.84
N ASP A 757 -3.40 -12.08 -31.28
CA ASP A 757 -3.11 -11.68 -32.65
C ASP A 757 -1.60 -11.72 -33.00
N MET A 758 -0.73 -11.34 -32.05
CA MET A 758 0.70 -11.10 -32.33
C MET A 758 1.68 -11.82 -31.39
N GLY A 759 1.32 -12.08 -30.13
CA GLY A 759 2.07 -12.87 -29.15
C GLY A 759 3.44 -12.36 -28.69
N ASN A 760 3.92 -11.23 -29.22
CA ASN A 760 5.20 -10.63 -28.84
C ASN A 760 5.07 -9.12 -28.59
N ILE A 761 4.81 -8.77 -27.33
CA ILE A 761 4.43 -7.44 -26.89
C ILE A 761 5.49 -6.86 -25.94
N MET A 762 5.83 -5.60 -26.21
CA MET A 762 6.65 -4.76 -25.35
C MET A 762 5.81 -3.63 -24.74
N LEU A 763 6.00 -3.38 -23.44
CA LEU A 763 5.30 -2.34 -22.69
C LEU A 763 6.27 -1.49 -21.87
N ASP A 764 5.92 -0.23 -21.63
CA ASP A 764 6.68 0.63 -20.72
C ASP A 764 6.24 0.40 -19.26
N ALA A 765 7.24 0.30 -18.40
CA ALA A 765 7.24 0.19 -16.95
C ALA A 765 6.49 -1.00 -16.31
N GLY A 766 5.37 -1.42 -16.89
CA GLY A 766 4.65 -2.64 -16.54
C GLY A 766 3.87 -2.56 -15.22
N ASN A 767 2.69 -1.93 -15.24
CA ASN A 767 1.68 -2.12 -14.20
C ASN A 767 1.32 -3.61 -14.12
N SER A 768 1.20 -4.16 -12.91
CA SER A 768 1.13 -5.62 -12.73
C SER A 768 -0.03 -6.32 -13.45
N TYR A 769 -1.13 -5.61 -13.72
CA TYR A 769 -2.26 -6.15 -14.49
C TYR A 769 -1.93 -6.40 -15.98
N THR A 770 -0.77 -5.95 -16.48
CA THR A 770 -0.34 -6.18 -17.87
C THR A 770 0.66 -7.31 -18.02
N TRP A 771 1.25 -7.82 -16.93
CA TRP A 771 2.38 -8.74 -16.99
C TRP A 771 2.08 -10.06 -17.71
N GLN A 772 0.84 -10.54 -17.65
CA GLN A 772 0.42 -11.76 -18.35
C GLN A 772 0.62 -11.67 -19.87
N TYR A 773 0.57 -10.47 -20.44
CA TYR A 773 0.63 -10.22 -21.87
C TYR A 773 1.98 -9.65 -22.32
N ALA A 774 2.92 -9.44 -21.41
CA ALA A 774 4.17 -8.74 -21.70
C ALA A 774 5.33 -9.72 -21.83
N ASN A 775 6.01 -9.72 -22.98
CA ASN A 775 7.26 -10.45 -23.16
C ASN A 775 8.46 -9.60 -22.75
N HIS A 776 8.32 -8.28 -22.90
CA HIS A 776 9.36 -7.30 -22.62
C HIS A 776 8.79 -6.10 -21.86
N LEU A 777 9.44 -5.71 -20.77
CA LEU A 777 9.16 -4.47 -20.05
C LEU A 777 10.37 -3.54 -20.13
N THR A 778 10.19 -2.35 -20.70
CA THR A 778 11.22 -1.30 -20.78
C THR A 778 10.87 -0.16 -19.84
N ASN A 779 11.82 0.72 -19.51
CA ASN A 779 11.56 1.85 -18.59
C ASN A 779 11.01 1.38 -17.22
N VAL A 780 11.42 0.19 -16.76
CA VAL A 780 11.09 -0.30 -15.43
C VAL A 780 11.89 0.51 -14.41
N ALA A 781 11.24 0.95 -13.32
CA ALA A 781 11.95 1.58 -12.23
C ALA A 781 12.81 0.53 -11.51
N LEU A 782 14.13 0.59 -11.68
CA LEU A 782 15.09 -0.30 -10.99
C LEU A 782 15.48 0.20 -9.59
N ASP A 783 15.03 1.40 -9.24
CA ASP A 783 15.24 2.07 -7.95
C ASP A 783 13.89 2.60 -7.41
N SER A 784 13.93 3.15 -6.21
CA SER A 784 12.80 3.75 -5.52
C SER A 784 12.69 5.27 -5.73
N SER A 785 11.69 5.89 -5.10
CA SER A 785 11.60 7.35 -4.99
C SER A 785 12.65 7.96 -4.05
N ARG A 786 13.36 7.13 -3.27
CA ARG A 786 14.31 7.56 -2.22
C ARG A 786 13.71 8.59 -1.27
N TYR A 787 12.49 8.35 -0.80
CA TYR A 787 11.90 9.17 0.26
C TYR A 787 12.88 9.32 1.43
N MET A 788 12.96 10.51 2.02
CA MET A 788 13.88 10.77 3.13
C MET A 788 13.65 9.84 4.33
N GLN A 789 12.41 9.39 4.51
CA GLN A 789 12.01 8.45 5.56
C GLN A 789 12.07 6.98 5.13
N ALA A 790 12.31 6.69 3.84
CA ALA A 790 12.61 5.34 3.41
C ALA A 790 14.05 5.01 3.78
N SER A 791 14.27 3.81 4.32
CA SER A 791 15.61 3.36 4.71
C SER A 791 16.43 3.04 3.47
N GLU A 792 15.96 2.07 2.67
CA GLU A 792 16.70 1.58 1.49
C GLU A 792 15.75 1.14 0.37
N ALA A 793 16.23 1.21 -0.87
CA ALA A 793 15.58 0.64 -2.05
C ALA A 793 15.93 -0.84 -2.18
N ILE A 794 14.98 -1.67 -2.63
CA ILE A 794 15.17 -3.11 -2.85
C ILE A 794 14.70 -3.50 -4.26
N PRO A 795 15.31 -4.51 -4.91
CA PRO A 795 14.94 -4.94 -6.26
C PRO A 795 13.68 -5.82 -6.26
N PHE A 796 12.62 -5.46 -5.52
CA PHE A 796 11.48 -6.34 -5.28
C PHE A 796 10.78 -6.77 -6.60
N MET A 797 10.55 -5.83 -7.52
CA MET A 797 10.02 -6.15 -8.85
C MET A 797 10.96 -7.06 -9.66
N GLY A 798 12.28 -6.83 -9.59
CA GLY A 798 13.29 -7.70 -10.20
C GLY A 798 13.25 -9.11 -9.63
N MET A 799 13.15 -9.26 -8.31
CA MET A 799 13.04 -10.56 -7.65
C MET A 799 11.77 -11.32 -8.06
N VAL A 800 10.66 -10.61 -8.30
CA VAL A 800 9.39 -11.22 -8.72
C VAL A 800 9.44 -11.67 -10.18
N LEU A 801 10.03 -10.88 -11.08
CA LEU A 801 9.92 -11.07 -12.54
C LEU A 801 11.12 -11.74 -13.19
N HIS A 802 12.31 -11.64 -12.60
CA HIS A 802 13.54 -12.15 -13.20
C HIS A 802 13.47 -13.68 -13.40
N GLY A 803 13.86 -14.12 -14.58
CA GLY A 803 13.67 -15.50 -15.04
C GLY A 803 12.35 -15.77 -15.77
N TYR A 804 11.39 -14.84 -15.79
CA TYR A 804 10.11 -14.99 -16.50
C TYR A 804 9.89 -13.91 -17.59
N ILE A 805 10.15 -12.64 -17.28
CA ILE A 805 9.95 -11.52 -18.23
C ILE A 805 11.26 -10.77 -18.40
N ASN A 806 11.63 -10.44 -19.64
CA ASN A 806 12.80 -9.60 -19.88
C ASN A 806 12.49 -8.16 -19.48
N ILE A 807 13.19 -7.66 -18.46
CA ILE A 807 13.04 -6.29 -17.98
C ILE A 807 14.25 -5.44 -18.34
N ALA A 808 14.04 -4.17 -18.64
CA ALA A 808 15.07 -3.17 -18.82
C ALA A 808 14.70 -1.87 -18.08
N GLY A 809 15.72 -1.23 -17.52
CA GLY A 809 15.59 0.01 -16.76
C GLY A 809 15.38 1.24 -17.65
N SER A 810 16.02 2.34 -17.28
CA SER A 810 16.07 3.56 -18.10
C SER A 810 17.23 3.50 -19.13
N PRO A 811 17.21 4.30 -20.21
CA PRO A 811 18.34 4.36 -21.13
C PRO A 811 19.63 4.79 -20.43
N ILE A 812 20.67 3.97 -20.48
CA ILE A 812 21.95 4.19 -19.77
C ILE A 812 22.59 5.52 -20.17
N ASN A 813 22.52 5.88 -21.45
CA ASN A 813 23.07 7.14 -21.98
C ASN A 813 22.35 8.41 -21.51
N MET A 814 21.21 8.25 -20.83
CA MET A 814 20.42 9.33 -20.23
C MET A 814 20.56 9.38 -18.70
N SER A 815 21.31 8.45 -18.09
CA SER A 815 21.55 8.43 -16.65
C SER A 815 22.53 9.53 -16.21
N GLY A 816 22.30 10.06 -15.01
CA GLY A 816 23.21 11.03 -14.38
C GLY A 816 24.49 10.41 -13.84
N ASP A 817 24.43 9.14 -13.41
CA ASP A 817 25.59 8.34 -13.00
C ASP A 817 25.47 6.94 -13.61
N ILE A 818 26.29 6.70 -14.63
CA ILE A 818 26.25 5.46 -15.42
C ILE A 818 26.64 4.27 -14.55
N ASN A 819 27.68 4.38 -13.72
CA ASN A 819 28.14 3.22 -12.94
C ASN A 819 27.09 2.84 -11.89
N TYR A 820 26.42 3.84 -11.29
CA TYR A 820 25.27 3.60 -10.43
C TYR A 820 24.14 2.84 -11.17
N GLU A 821 23.80 3.26 -12.38
CA GLU A 821 22.78 2.59 -13.21
C GLU A 821 23.19 1.15 -13.55
N ILE A 822 24.47 0.91 -13.90
CA ILE A 822 24.99 -0.44 -14.15
C ILE A 822 24.81 -1.35 -12.91
N LEU A 823 25.11 -0.85 -11.71
CA LEU A 823 24.89 -1.63 -10.50
C LEU A 823 23.40 -1.94 -10.28
N LYS A 824 22.50 -0.98 -10.53
CA LYS A 824 21.04 -1.19 -10.44
C LYS A 824 20.53 -2.19 -11.47
N ILE A 825 21.10 -2.21 -12.68
CA ILE A 825 20.82 -3.22 -13.70
C ILE A 825 21.21 -4.61 -13.18
N ILE A 826 22.41 -4.77 -12.62
CA ILE A 826 22.89 -6.05 -12.07
C ILE A 826 22.05 -6.50 -10.86
N GLU A 827 21.75 -5.59 -9.93
CA GLU A 827 20.97 -5.85 -8.72
C GLU A 827 19.57 -6.40 -9.04
N ASN A 828 18.93 -5.92 -10.11
CA ASN A 828 17.59 -6.31 -10.52
C ASN A 828 17.56 -7.45 -11.55
N GLY A 829 18.71 -7.92 -12.05
CA GLY A 829 18.77 -8.88 -13.16
C GLY A 829 18.29 -8.30 -14.51
N ALA A 830 18.33 -6.98 -14.67
CA ALA A 830 17.79 -6.31 -15.85
C ALA A 830 18.74 -6.35 -17.06
N SER A 831 18.19 -6.06 -18.24
CA SER A 831 18.92 -5.96 -19.50
C SER A 831 19.37 -4.51 -19.79
N PRO A 832 20.50 -4.32 -20.48
CA PRO A 832 20.98 -3.00 -20.88
C PRO A 832 20.07 -2.36 -21.93
N TYR A 833 19.89 -1.04 -21.81
CA TYR A 833 19.02 -0.26 -22.70
C TYR A 833 19.69 1.06 -23.09
N PHE A 834 19.65 1.38 -24.38
CA PHE A 834 20.16 2.63 -24.95
C PHE A 834 19.12 3.29 -25.85
N LEU A 835 19.12 4.63 -25.84
CA LEU A 835 18.29 5.46 -26.71
C LEU A 835 19.21 6.31 -27.61
N LEU A 836 19.33 5.96 -28.89
CA LEU A 836 20.30 6.59 -29.80
C LEU A 836 19.71 6.88 -31.18
N SER A 837 20.22 7.94 -31.80
CA SER A 837 19.93 8.40 -33.15
C SER A 837 21.21 8.43 -33.98
N TYR A 838 21.10 8.06 -35.25
CA TYR A 838 22.24 7.97 -36.14
C TYR A 838 22.69 9.33 -36.70
N GLN A 839 21.74 10.21 -37.01
CA GLN A 839 22.01 11.49 -37.67
C GLN A 839 21.06 12.61 -37.21
N ASN A 840 21.37 13.85 -37.61
CA ASN A 840 20.52 15.03 -37.38
C ASN A 840 20.12 15.30 -35.91
N THR A 841 20.88 14.80 -34.94
CA THR A 841 20.57 14.92 -33.50
C THR A 841 20.49 16.36 -33.00
N ALA A 842 21.15 17.30 -33.68
CA ALA A 842 21.03 18.73 -33.38
C ALA A 842 19.59 19.25 -33.53
N ALA A 843 18.78 18.66 -34.42
CA ALA A 843 17.38 19.06 -34.63
C ALA A 843 16.51 18.85 -33.37
N LEU A 844 16.84 17.86 -32.53
CA LEU A 844 16.12 17.60 -31.29
C LEU A 844 16.20 18.77 -30.31
N LYS A 845 17.27 19.58 -30.38
CA LYS A 845 17.48 20.73 -29.49
C LYS A 845 16.59 21.93 -29.83
N GLU A 846 16.07 21.99 -31.06
CA GLU A 846 15.23 23.09 -31.52
C GLU A 846 13.77 22.93 -31.08
N ASP A 847 13.37 21.72 -30.71
CA ASP A 847 12.04 21.40 -30.22
C ASP A 847 11.99 21.42 -28.69
N VAL A 848 10.97 22.08 -28.12
CA VAL A 848 10.83 22.26 -26.66
C VAL A 848 10.67 20.91 -25.94
N LEU A 849 9.92 19.98 -26.51
CA LEU A 849 9.64 18.67 -25.90
C LEU A 849 10.77 17.67 -26.13
N LEU A 850 11.44 17.74 -27.27
CA LEU A 850 12.52 16.81 -27.64
C LEU A 850 13.90 17.27 -27.17
N SER A 851 14.07 18.52 -26.73
CA SER A 851 15.34 19.07 -26.23
C SER A 851 15.92 18.30 -25.04
N ARG A 852 15.09 17.54 -24.32
CA ARG A 852 15.50 16.62 -23.26
C ARG A 852 16.42 15.49 -23.74
N TYR A 853 16.41 15.15 -25.03
CA TYR A 853 17.26 14.10 -25.61
C TYR A 853 18.61 14.69 -26.05
N TYR A 854 19.41 15.10 -25.08
CA TYR A 854 20.67 15.81 -25.32
C TYR A 854 21.88 14.88 -25.55
N SER A 855 21.77 13.59 -25.22
CA SER A 855 22.87 12.62 -25.19
C SER A 855 22.56 11.37 -26.04
N VAL A 856 22.20 11.57 -27.31
CA VAL A 856 21.64 10.48 -28.15
C VAL A 856 22.39 10.21 -29.46
N ALA A 857 23.56 10.79 -29.71
CA ALA A 857 24.28 10.55 -30.98
C ALA A 857 25.01 9.20 -30.97
N TYR A 858 24.69 8.31 -31.93
CA TYR A 858 25.24 6.94 -31.99
C TYR A 858 26.76 6.92 -32.21
N ASP A 859 27.28 7.78 -33.07
CA ASP A 859 28.72 7.88 -33.37
C ASP A 859 29.56 8.24 -32.13
N ILE A 860 28.98 8.98 -31.18
CA ILE A 860 29.61 9.30 -29.89
C ILE A 860 29.50 8.13 -28.92
N TRP A 861 28.34 7.46 -28.87
CA TRP A 861 28.03 6.47 -27.84
C TRP A 861 28.41 5.03 -28.18
N LYS A 862 28.74 4.71 -29.44
CA LYS A 862 29.00 3.32 -29.88
C LYS A 862 29.99 2.56 -29.00
N ASP A 863 31.16 3.14 -28.74
CA ASP A 863 32.21 2.46 -27.97
C ASP A 863 31.81 2.29 -26.50
N ASP A 864 31.17 3.30 -25.91
CA ASP A 864 30.66 3.25 -24.54
C ASP A 864 29.50 2.25 -24.40
N LEU A 865 28.60 2.17 -25.38
CA LEU A 865 27.54 1.16 -25.44
C LEU A 865 28.13 -0.24 -25.38
N VAL A 866 29.12 -0.54 -26.23
CA VAL A 866 29.77 -1.86 -26.26
C VAL A 866 30.45 -2.15 -24.93
N LYS A 867 31.16 -1.17 -24.36
CA LYS A 867 31.83 -1.29 -23.05
C LYS A 867 30.82 -1.65 -21.94
N TYR A 868 29.76 -0.87 -21.79
CA TYR A 868 28.79 -1.06 -20.71
C TYR A 868 27.93 -2.31 -20.92
N TYR A 869 27.58 -2.63 -22.17
CA TYR A 869 26.92 -3.89 -22.50
C TYR A 869 27.75 -5.09 -22.04
N ASN A 870 29.05 -5.13 -22.37
CA ASN A 870 29.91 -6.25 -22.00
C ASN A 870 30.03 -6.42 -20.49
N ILE A 871 30.11 -5.33 -19.73
CA ILE A 871 30.13 -5.38 -18.25
C ILE A 871 28.88 -6.10 -17.71
N VAL A 872 27.70 -5.72 -18.20
CA VAL A 872 26.43 -6.32 -17.75
C VAL A 872 26.29 -7.75 -18.28
N ASN A 873 26.64 -7.99 -19.54
CA ASN A 873 26.61 -9.31 -20.17
C ASN A 873 27.45 -10.32 -19.40
N ASP A 874 28.70 -9.99 -19.11
CA ASP A 874 29.61 -10.87 -18.39
C ASP A 874 29.11 -11.18 -16.97
N ALA A 875 28.41 -10.22 -16.34
CA ALA A 875 27.77 -10.42 -15.04
C ALA A 875 26.58 -11.39 -15.15
N LEU A 876 25.57 -11.07 -15.96
CA LEU A 876 24.24 -11.67 -15.87
C LEU A 876 23.93 -12.76 -16.91
N VAL A 877 24.75 -12.96 -17.95
CA VAL A 877 24.42 -13.92 -19.04
C VAL A 877 24.14 -15.34 -18.53
N GLY A 878 24.81 -15.77 -17.45
CA GLY A 878 24.63 -17.10 -16.87
C GLY A 878 23.36 -17.29 -16.04
N VAL A 879 22.65 -16.20 -15.71
CA VAL A 879 21.52 -16.23 -14.76
C VAL A 879 20.20 -15.75 -15.38
N GLN A 880 20.08 -15.72 -16.70
CA GLN A 880 18.89 -15.22 -17.43
C GLN A 880 17.58 -15.92 -17.06
N ASP A 881 17.62 -17.24 -16.84
CA ASP A 881 16.48 -18.10 -16.50
C ASP A 881 16.41 -18.45 -15.00
N LYS A 882 17.30 -17.86 -14.20
CA LYS A 882 17.50 -18.15 -12.78
C LYS A 882 16.73 -17.15 -11.94
N LEU A 883 16.02 -17.62 -10.93
CA LEU A 883 15.32 -16.74 -10.01
C LEU A 883 16.34 -16.03 -9.10
N ILE A 884 16.09 -14.75 -8.79
CA ILE A 884 16.71 -14.12 -7.63
C ILE A 884 15.99 -14.66 -6.39
N THR A 885 16.74 -15.35 -5.52
CA THR A 885 16.20 -16.04 -4.35
C THR A 885 16.47 -15.30 -3.05
N ASP A 886 17.53 -14.47 -3.01
CA ASP A 886 17.79 -13.62 -1.84
C ASP A 886 18.42 -12.29 -2.23
N HIS A 887 18.24 -11.30 -1.35
CA HIS A 887 18.85 -9.99 -1.44
C HIS A 887 19.07 -9.45 -0.03
N GLU A 888 20.26 -8.95 0.25
CA GLU A 888 20.65 -8.54 1.60
C GLU A 888 21.53 -7.28 1.60
N PHE A 889 21.40 -6.47 2.65
CA PHE A 889 22.33 -5.38 2.92
C PHE A 889 23.38 -5.88 3.89
N ILE A 890 24.63 -5.92 3.45
CA ILE A 890 25.74 -6.50 4.22
C ILE A 890 26.69 -5.41 4.73
N TYR A 891 27.48 -5.74 5.75
CA TYR A 891 28.57 -4.88 6.23
C TYR A 891 29.84 -5.10 5.40
N ALA A 892 30.63 -4.04 5.27
CA ALA A 892 31.93 -4.05 4.63
C ALA A 892 32.84 -3.01 5.29
N GLU A 893 34.14 -3.12 5.05
CA GLU A 893 35.13 -2.14 5.51
C GLU A 893 35.58 -1.23 4.37
N ARG A 894 35.67 0.08 4.60
CA ARG A 894 36.34 0.99 3.67
C ARG A 894 37.84 0.68 3.67
N VAL A 895 38.43 0.58 2.49
CA VAL A 895 39.88 0.51 2.38
C VAL A 895 40.48 1.88 2.74
N ALA A 896 41.15 1.94 3.90
CA ALA A 896 41.84 3.11 4.39
C ALA A 896 43.11 3.40 3.59
N SER A 897 43.50 4.68 3.50
CA SER A 897 44.79 5.05 2.93
C SER A 897 45.94 4.72 3.89
N GLU A 898 47.14 4.48 3.36
CA GLU A 898 48.34 4.17 4.17
C GLU A 898 48.59 5.21 5.26
N ALA A 899 48.43 6.50 4.94
CA ALA A 899 48.62 7.60 5.89
C ALA A 899 47.58 7.62 7.02
N GLU A 900 46.35 7.15 6.76
CA GLU A 900 45.33 7.01 7.81
C GLU A 900 45.71 5.87 8.76
N LEU A 901 46.10 4.70 8.23
CA LEU A 901 46.54 3.55 9.02
C LEU A 901 47.77 3.89 9.89
N GLU A 902 48.72 4.67 9.37
CA GLU A 902 49.87 5.13 10.14
C GLU A 902 49.47 6.04 11.31
N ARG A 903 48.53 6.97 11.08
CA ARG A 903 48.02 7.85 12.14
C ARG A 903 47.29 7.06 13.21
N ASP A 904 46.51 6.07 12.81
CA ASP A 904 45.73 5.25 13.72
C ASP A 904 46.61 4.39 14.61
N ALA A 905 47.65 3.78 14.04
CA ALA A 905 48.64 3.04 14.80
C ALA A 905 49.38 3.94 15.81
N LEU A 906 49.59 5.21 15.47
CA LEU A 906 50.17 6.20 16.39
C LEU A 906 49.19 6.53 17.53
N GLU A 907 47.93 6.80 17.22
CA GLU A 907 46.88 7.10 18.20
C GLU A 907 46.64 5.91 19.15
N GLU A 908 46.60 4.69 18.63
CA GLU A 908 46.45 3.47 19.42
C GLU A 908 47.67 3.22 20.33
N ALA A 909 48.88 3.46 19.82
CA ALA A 909 50.10 3.39 20.62
C ALA A 909 50.17 4.49 21.69
N GLU A 910 49.62 5.68 21.46
CA GLU A 910 49.49 6.74 22.45
C GLU A 910 48.44 6.39 23.52
N ALA A 911 47.26 5.90 23.11
CA ALA A 911 46.21 5.46 24.01
C ALA A 911 46.67 4.30 24.91
N ALA A 912 47.40 3.32 24.36
CA ALA A 912 47.97 2.22 25.15
C ALA A 912 49.01 2.72 26.17
N LYS A 913 49.82 3.73 25.83
CA LYS A 913 50.75 4.36 26.77
C LYS A 913 50.01 5.11 27.88
N GLU A 914 48.93 5.81 27.55
CA GLU A 914 48.12 6.54 28.53
C GLU A 914 47.38 5.59 29.47
N ALA A 915 46.82 4.50 28.95
CA ALA A 915 46.20 3.43 29.75
C ALA A 915 47.21 2.79 30.71
N ALA A 916 48.40 2.41 30.23
CA ALA A 916 49.45 1.86 31.07
C ALA A 916 49.95 2.87 32.14
N LEU A 917 49.96 4.17 31.82
CA LEU A 917 50.30 5.22 32.78
C LEU A 917 49.21 5.37 33.86
N LEU A 918 47.93 5.32 33.47
CA LEU A 918 46.80 5.35 34.39
C LEU A 918 46.83 4.16 35.35
N GLU A 919 47.04 2.96 34.81
CA GLU A 919 47.19 1.73 35.60
C GLU A 919 48.38 1.82 36.57
N ALA A 920 49.52 2.35 36.12
CA ALA A 920 50.67 2.57 36.99
C ALA A 920 50.40 3.63 38.09
N ILE A 921 49.67 4.70 37.78
CA ILE A 921 49.25 5.71 38.77
C ILE A 921 48.26 5.11 39.78
N GLU A 922 47.37 4.24 39.32
CA GLU A 922 46.40 3.55 40.17
C GLU A 922 47.10 2.57 41.12
N ALA A 923 48.04 1.76 40.60
CA ALA A 923 48.91 0.91 41.40
C ALA A 923 49.76 1.71 42.41
N GLU A 924 50.29 2.87 42.04
CA GLU A 924 51.04 3.74 42.98
C GLU A 924 50.12 4.32 44.07
N LYS A 925 48.89 4.73 43.71
CA LYS A 925 47.90 5.20 44.68
C LYS A 925 47.51 4.09 45.67
N GLU A 926 47.29 2.86 45.19
CA GLU A 926 47.03 1.71 46.05
C GLU A 926 48.20 1.43 46.98
N ALA A 927 49.43 1.37 46.45
CA ALA A 927 50.63 1.19 47.26
C ALA A 927 50.81 2.28 48.33
N ARG A 928 50.50 3.55 48.00
CA ARG A 928 50.54 4.67 48.94
C ARG A 928 49.42 4.61 49.98
N ALA A 929 48.23 4.14 49.60
CA ALA A 929 47.12 3.91 50.51
C ALA A 929 47.45 2.79 51.50
N GLU A 930 48.04 1.67 51.03
CA GLU A 930 48.57 0.60 51.87
C GLU A 930 49.61 1.12 52.86
N ALA A 931 50.61 1.88 52.39
CA ALA A 931 51.67 2.44 53.24
C ALA A 931 51.13 3.44 54.28
N LEU A 932 50.11 4.25 53.93
CA LEU A 932 49.46 5.17 54.87
C LEU A 932 48.64 4.41 55.92
N ALA A 933 47.93 3.35 55.51
CA ALA A 933 47.19 2.48 56.41
C ALA A 933 48.15 1.77 57.39
N GLU A 934 49.30 1.31 56.91
CA GLU A 934 50.35 0.69 57.71
C GLU A 934 50.96 1.71 58.71
N ARG A 935 51.24 2.94 58.26
CA ARG A 935 51.74 4.01 59.14
C ARG A 935 50.73 4.40 60.21
N LYS A 936 49.46 4.55 59.86
CA LYS A 936 48.39 4.81 60.85
C LYS A 936 48.27 3.69 61.86
N ALA A 937 48.29 2.43 61.42
CA ALA A 937 48.24 1.27 62.31
C ALA A 937 49.43 1.26 63.29
N ARG A 938 50.63 1.69 62.83
CA ARG A 938 51.82 1.80 63.66
C ARG A 938 51.76 2.97 64.66
N GLU A 939 51.31 4.15 64.23
CA GLU A 939 51.06 5.32 65.10
C GLU A 939 50.00 4.99 66.17
N GLU A 940 48.97 4.22 65.82
CA GLU A 940 47.90 3.81 66.74
C GLU A 940 48.36 2.76 67.77
N ALA A 941 49.27 1.85 67.38
CA ALA A 941 49.91 0.90 68.29
C ALA A 941 50.85 1.60 69.28
N GLU A 942 51.66 2.58 68.81
CA GLU A 942 52.51 3.40 69.68
C GLU A 942 51.69 4.23 70.67
N ALA A 943 50.56 4.81 70.25
CA ALA A 943 49.66 5.55 71.14
C ALA A 943 49.01 4.69 72.24
N LYS A 944 48.88 3.37 72.01
CA LYS A 944 48.33 2.40 72.96
C LYS A 944 49.41 1.68 73.79
N GLY A 945 50.69 1.90 73.51
CA GLY A 945 51.81 1.25 74.21
C GLY A 945 52.02 -0.22 73.82
N GLU A 946 51.54 -0.62 72.65
CA GLU A 946 51.63 -2.00 72.11
C GLU A 946 52.72 -2.10 71.04
N GLU A 947 53.41 -3.26 70.95
CA GLU A 947 54.45 -3.49 69.94
C GLU A 947 53.81 -3.79 68.57
N TYR A 948 54.14 -3.01 67.54
CA TYR A 948 53.58 -3.18 66.20
C TYR A 948 54.13 -4.44 65.52
N VAL A 949 53.25 -5.33 65.08
CA VAL A 949 53.57 -6.52 64.28
C VAL A 949 53.08 -6.32 62.84
N PRO A 950 53.95 -6.32 61.82
CA PRO A 950 53.53 -6.16 60.43
C PRO A 950 52.68 -7.35 59.97
N LYS A 951 51.61 -7.08 59.20
CA LYS A 951 50.80 -8.12 58.55
C LYS A 951 51.56 -8.68 57.35
N VAL A 952 51.71 -10.00 57.28
CA VAL A 952 52.27 -10.71 56.11
C VAL A 952 51.34 -10.49 54.91
N LYS A 953 51.89 -10.01 53.79
CA LYS A 953 51.16 -9.89 52.51
C LYS A 953 50.75 -11.30 52.05
N ILE A 954 49.46 -11.50 51.82
CA ILE A 954 48.94 -12.62 51.04
C ILE A 954 48.86 -12.07 49.61
N GLU A 955 49.65 -12.63 48.69
CA GLU A 955 49.51 -12.35 47.26
C GLU A 955 48.09 -12.73 46.84
N LYS A 956 47.34 -11.78 46.29
CA LYS A 956 46.09 -12.09 45.59
C LYS A 956 46.50 -12.76 44.28
N GLU A 957 46.04 -13.99 44.07
CA GLU A 957 46.00 -14.61 42.75
C GLU A 957 45.24 -13.67 41.81
N GLU A 958 45.84 -13.36 40.66
CA GLU A 958 45.17 -12.72 39.53
C GLU A 958 43.93 -13.55 39.17
N ALA A 959 42.76 -12.93 39.23
CA ALA A 959 41.56 -13.52 38.68
C ALA A 959 41.71 -13.51 37.16
N GLU A 960 41.74 -14.69 36.55
CA GLU A 960 41.59 -14.85 35.10
C GLU A 960 40.29 -14.14 34.69
N GLU A 961 40.40 -13.12 33.83
CA GLU A 961 39.25 -12.54 33.15
C GLU A 961 38.63 -13.64 32.27
N GLU A 962 37.36 -13.96 32.52
CA GLU A 962 36.57 -14.81 31.64
C GLU A 962 36.52 -14.13 30.25
N GLU A 963 37.14 -14.75 29.25
CA GLU A 963 36.98 -14.36 27.85
C GLU A 963 35.47 -14.41 27.51
N GLU A 964 34.88 -13.25 27.16
CA GLU A 964 33.55 -13.20 26.56
C GLU A 964 33.55 -14.09 25.30
N GLU A 965 32.72 -15.13 25.28
CA GLU A 965 32.49 -15.94 24.09
C GLU A 965 32.03 -15.03 22.93
N ASP A 966 32.84 -14.99 21.87
CA ASP A 966 32.59 -14.27 20.62
C ASP A 966 31.29 -14.77 19.98
N ASP A 967 30.20 -13.99 20.08
CA ASP A 967 28.85 -14.35 19.64
C ASP A 967 28.66 -14.39 18.11
N GLY A 968 29.76 -14.28 17.35
CA GLY A 968 29.77 -14.26 15.89
C GLY A 968 29.22 -12.97 15.27
N SER A 969 28.94 -11.93 16.06
CA SER A 969 28.50 -10.64 15.52
C SER A 969 29.66 -9.87 14.88
N TYR A 970 29.38 -9.20 13.75
CA TYR A 970 30.38 -8.42 13.03
C TYR A 970 30.87 -7.24 13.88
N LYS A 971 32.16 -7.19 14.20
CA LYS A 971 32.77 -6.10 14.99
C LYS A 971 32.94 -4.86 14.12
N MET A 972 32.10 -3.85 14.38
CA MET A 972 32.20 -2.56 13.70
C MET A 972 33.53 -1.86 14.04
N THR A 973 34.26 -1.45 13.01
CA THR A 973 35.43 -0.60 13.12
C THR A 973 35.08 0.81 12.68
N LYS A 974 36.01 1.76 12.84
CA LYS A 974 35.84 3.11 12.31
C LYS A 974 35.81 3.20 10.78
N TYR A 975 36.18 2.13 10.09
CA TYR A 975 36.12 2.01 8.65
C TYR A 975 34.89 1.25 8.17
N THR A 976 34.05 0.74 9.07
CA THR A 976 32.81 0.07 8.69
C THR A 976 31.92 1.01 7.91
N VAL A 977 31.49 0.52 6.75
CA VAL A 977 30.69 1.27 5.80
C VAL A 977 29.27 1.42 6.31
N LYS A 978 28.63 2.53 5.95
CA LYS A 978 27.22 2.75 6.25
C LYS A 978 26.37 1.58 5.73
N ARG A 979 25.50 1.04 6.58
CA ARG A 979 24.49 0.05 6.20
C ARG A 979 23.67 0.57 5.01
N GLY A 980 23.37 -0.30 4.05
CA GLY A 980 22.58 0.04 2.86
C GLY A 980 23.38 0.28 1.57
N THR A 981 24.67 0.56 1.67
CA THR A 981 25.50 0.89 0.49
C THR A 981 26.31 -0.28 -0.06
N VAL A 982 26.21 -1.46 0.58
CA VAL A 982 26.79 -2.71 0.08
C VAL A 982 25.70 -3.77 0.09
N VAL A 983 25.47 -4.36 -1.08
CA VAL A 983 24.34 -5.24 -1.34
C VAL A 983 24.83 -6.60 -1.81
N LYS A 984 24.20 -7.67 -1.35
CA LYS A 984 24.41 -9.04 -1.81
C LYS A 984 23.15 -9.54 -2.50
N VAL A 985 23.26 -10.07 -3.71
CA VAL A 985 22.15 -10.64 -4.49
C VAL A 985 22.45 -12.09 -4.80
N THR A 986 21.55 -13.00 -4.47
CA THR A 986 21.75 -14.45 -4.61
C THR A 986 20.71 -15.04 -5.55
N TYR A 987 21.17 -15.87 -6.50
CA TYR A 987 20.35 -16.56 -7.49
C TYR A 987 20.15 -18.03 -7.13
N GLU A 988 19.13 -18.66 -7.75
CA GLU A 988 18.73 -20.05 -7.47
C GLU A 988 19.83 -21.10 -7.67
N ASP A 989 20.85 -20.79 -8.50
CA ASP A 989 21.98 -21.69 -8.77
C ASP A 989 23.18 -21.48 -7.84
N GLY A 990 23.07 -20.56 -6.87
CA GLY A 990 24.14 -20.19 -5.93
C GLY A 990 24.97 -18.99 -6.39
N THR A 991 24.83 -18.54 -7.64
CA THR A 991 25.53 -17.35 -8.14
C THR A 991 25.17 -16.15 -7.27
N THR A 992 26.19 -15.43 -6.81
CA THR A 992 26.04 -14.31 -5.90
C THR A 992 26.76 -13.08 -6.43
N PHE A 993 26.14 -11.90 -6.32
CA PHE A 993 26.77 -10.63 -6.63
C PHE A 993 26.88 -9.78 -5.37
N ILE A 994 28.08 -9.23 -5.11
CA ILE A 994 28.28 -8.20 -4.10
C ILE A 994 28.52 -6.87 -4.80
N LEU A 995 27.66 -5.88 -4.52
CA LEU A 995 27.60 -4.58 -5.18
C LEU A 995 28.06 -3.49 -4.20
N ASN A 996 28.98 -2.62 -4.62
CA ASN A 996 29.46 -1.50 -3.83
C ASN A 996 28.90 -0.17 -4.37
N TYR A 997 27.88 0.38 -3.72
CA TYR A 997 27.30 1.68 -4.08
C TYR A 997 28.08 2.89 -3.54
N ASN A 998 29.22 2.67 -2.88
CA ASN A 998 30.05 3.76 -2.36
C ASN A 998 30.99 4.31 -3.44
N HIS A 999 31.35 5.59 -3.32
CA HIS A 999 32.35 6.24 -4.16
C HIS A 999 33.80 5.97 -3.71
N PHE A 1000 34.04 4.90 -2.96
CA PHE A 1000 35.35 4.45 -2.49
C PHE A 1000 35.45 2.92 -2.49
N GLU A 1001 36.68 2.41 -2.47
CA GLU A 1001 36.96 0.97 -2.42
C GLU A 1001 36.59 0.37 -1.06
N ILE A 1002 36.03 -0.84 -1.07
CA ILE A 1002 35.65 -1.60 0.12
C ILE A 1002 36.32 -2.97 0.13
N GLU A 1003 36.42 -3.56 1.31
CA GLU A 1003 36.79 -4.95 1.56
C GLU A 1003 35.64 -5.68 2.24
N VAL A 1004 35.26 -6.83 1.68
CA VAL A 1004 34.14 -7.64 2.15
C VAL A 1004 34.43 -9.11 1.85
N GLU A 1005 34.24 -9.99 2.84
CA GLU A 1005 34.58 -11.42 2.73
C GLU A 1005 36.04 -11.68 2.24
N GLY A 1006 36.98 -10.78 2.59
CA GLY A 1006 38.39 -10.85 2.17
C GLY A 1006 38.65 -10.48 0.70
N GLN A 1007 37.66 -9.91 0.01
CA GLN A 1007 37.74 -9.47 -1.38
C GLN A 1007 37.60 -7.95 -1.47
N ARG A 1008 38.34 -7.33 -2.38
CA ARG A 1008 38.27 -5.88 -2.64
C ARG A 1008 37.33 -5.57 -3.79
N ILE A 1009 36.48 -4.57 -3.59
CA ILE A 1009 35.55 -4.09 -4.61
C ILE A 1009 35.76 -2.59 -4.78
N GLY A 1010 36.11 -2.17 -5.99
CA GLY A 1010 36.31 -0.76 -6.33
C GLY A 1010 35.04 0.07 -6.13
N SER A 1011 35.19 1.40 -6.17
CA SER A 1011 34.06 2.34 -6.06
C SER A 1011 33.05 2.11 -7.17
N LEU A 1012 31.75 2.09 -6.85
CA LEU A 1012 30.67 1.81 -7.80
C LEU A 1012 30.94 0.53 -8.63
N GLY A 1013 31.55 -0.47 -7.99
CA GLY A 1013 31.94 -1.74 -8.58
C GLY A 1013 31.15 -2.92 -8.04
N PHE A 1014 31.39 -4.10 -8.60
CA PHE A 1014 30.77 -5.34 -8.13
C PHE A 1014 31.74 -6.51 -8.20
N LEU A 1015 31.40 -7.55 -7.46
CA LEU A 1015 32.07 -8.84 -7.45
C LEU A 1015 31.05 -9.95 -7.70
N LYS A 1016 31.35 -10.85 -8.64
CA LYS A 1016 30.58 -12.07 -8.88
C LYS A 1016 31.26 -13.25 -8.19
N LEU A 1017 30.50 -13.99 -7.40
CA LEU A 1017 30.88 -15.23 -6.71
C LEU A 1017 30.01 -16.36 -7.29
N ASN A 1018 30.61 -17.54 -7.47
CA ASN A 1018 29.93 -18.74 -7.99
C ASN A 1018 29.96 -19.87 -6.95
#